data_AF-A0A519DE23-F1
#
_entry.id   AF-A0A519DE23-F1
#
_cell.length_a   1.000
_cell.length_b   1.000
_cell.length_c   1.000
_cell.angle_alpha   90.00
_cell.angle_beta   90.00
_cell.angle_gamma   90.00
#
_symmetry.space_group_name_H-M   'P 1'
#
loop_
_entity.id
_entity.type
_entity.pdbx_description
1 polymer ?
#
loop_
_entity_poly.entity_id
_entity_poly.type
_entity_poly.pdbx_seq_one_letter_code
_entity_poly.pdbx_strand_id
1 'polypeptide(L)'
;MAAGTGIYITWVTGAIILSIAMMPLFKPKYAKLSLDGFIDMFRRYWAHMIVVFSVYLWKDLLDGIDRALMANTQIDMTPYVYAVEGDIVLWVQQGLRNAFLDEALTHFYVMGFMTATFASFLYPIYFDDRHMADRVSLSMFWVYVIAIPFYLFFNVGVTGAHIPAMQTIAYDLTPEINNWFTRIDPFSNGMPSLHIGLPFAIWLTMQRWDDDGRWEKYRNFLMAFTMLTAFAIIYLGIHWIVDIIGGMVVGIIAVQMTSKTNQPLWNVVDERLFSRRLARTIADPGKSIRGTVSSIISVFRPLKEPNRKQTSAIIAALLLSTGLVLLWDATHQDFPVEGVEWPTSAAGSDGWLVSVEEDPESMSVSINVWNVSVEQGSRISGEPWGSSPAVVISGSSLVLHDSHRLDYYELESISTEFSPKFSRNESEVLLDVAIAESATGQPLLIMVHEDYLEVVDDEQVPVGTVVSGGIFSIVAASEQLVAWAVGASSSPTVNVTSISGSISISLTLDVTASEDEDEYLEEISGIAVNYSEAEVIDIDMDPSWVVAVVDVGPVNRTVLVDILTGEQTLLSDPKWQSSSPSVAHGRVAFLQIPLWDPSLDPEEVATARDVYLHDIEANTTLAITHDDDVDQLDPQVLLEDVAWVEVDSDGTSTLKVYSGDTFQPYSSVILQAAILMLIPLLFLWAYQAASERRG
;
A
#
# COMPACT_ATOMS: atom_id res chain seq x y z
N MET A 1 12.73 16.69 31.48
CA MET A 1 11.65 15.68 31.59
C MET A 1 10.40 16.13 32.37
N ALA A 2 10.30 17.36 32.90
CA ALA A 2 9.14 17.81 33.72
C ALA A 2 8.00 18.52 32.96
N ALA A 3 8.24 19.00 31.72
CA ALA A 3 7.23 19.77 30.97
C ALA A 3 6.16 18.88 30.30
N GLY A 4 6.51 17.67 29.85
CA GLY A 4 5.63 16.80 29.06
C GLY A 4 4.48 16.14 29.83
N THR A 5 4.65 15.88 31.14
CA THR A 5 3.58 15.36 32.01
C THR A 5 2.52 16.42 32.32
N GLY A 6 2.84 17.71 32.20
CA GLY A 6 1.93 18.81 32.54
C GLY A 6 0.73 18.91 31.60
N ILE A 7 0.92 18.70 30.30
CA ILE A 7 -0.14 18.84 29.29
C ILE A 7 -1.14 17.70 29.40
N TYR A 8 -0.69 16.44 29.46
CA TYR A 8 -1.55 15.29 29.67
C TYR A 8 -2.41 15.44 30.93
N ILE A 9 -1.79 15.82 32.06
CA ILE A 9 -2.50 16.05 33.32
C ILE A 9 -3.50 17.20 33.16
N THR A 10 -3.16 18.27 32.45
CA THR A 10 -4.06 19.41 32.18
C THR A 10 -5.30 18.98 31.40
N TRP A 11 -5.15 18.23 30.31
CA TRP A 11 -6.29 17.76 29.50
C TRP A 11 -7.18 16.77 30.26
N VAL A 12 -6.57 15.78 30.93
CA VAL A 12 -7.33 14.80 31.72
C VAL A 12 -8.06 15.48 32.87
N THR A 13 -7.38 16.37 33.61
CA THR A 13 -8.00 17.13 34.71
C THR A 13 -9.10 18.04 34.18
N GLY A 14 -8.87 18.73 33.06
CA GLY A 14 -9.86 19.55 32.39
C GLY A 14 -11.10 18.76 31.98
N ALA A 15 -10.92 17.59 31.38
CA ALA A 15 -12.01 16.69 30.99
C ALA A 15 -12.82 16.18 32.18
N ILE A 16 -12.16 15.83 33.29
CA ILE A 16 -12.82 15.44 34.55
C ILE A 16 -13.65 16.60 35.11
N ILE A 17 -13.05 17.79 35.21
CA ILE A 17 -13.73 18.99 35.72
C ILE A 17 -14.93 19.33 34.83
N LEU A 18 -14.77 19.31 33.50
CA LEU A 18 -15.83 19.59 32.54
C LEU A 18 -16.96 18.56 32.64
N SER A 19 -16.63 17.28 32.78
CA SER A 19 -17.61 16.21 32.99
C SER A 19 -18.46 16.42 34.23
N ILE A 20 -17.84 16.83 35.35
CA ILE A 20 -18.53 17.17 36.60
C ILE A 20 -19.38 18.44 36.42
N ALA A 21 -18.83 19.48 35.78
CA ALA A 21 -19.54 20.73 35.50
C ALA A 21 -20.78 20.54 34.62
N MET A 22 -20.78 19.56 33.73
CA MET A 22 -21.89 19.21 32.84
C MET A 22 -22.99 18.38 33.52
N MET A 23 -22.75 17.80 34.71
CA MET A 23 -23.76 16.99 35.43
C MET A 23 -25.14 17.65 35.60
N PRO A 24 -25.27 18.96 35.93
CA PRO A 24 -26.58 19.60 36.08
C PRO A 24 -27.44 19.56 34.81
N LEU A 25 -26.80 19.51 33.63
CA LEU A 25 -27.47 19.49 32.32
C LEU A 25 -28.06 18.10 32.02
N PHE A 26 -27.34 17.05 32.41
CA PHE A 26 -27.60 15.66 32.02
C PHE A 26 -28.15 14.76 33.13
N LYS A 27 -28.26 15.26 34.36
CA LYS A 27 -28.83 14.49 35.48
C LYS A 27 -30.26 14.02 35.18
N PRO A 28 -30.66 12.83 35.65
CA PRO A 28 -32.06 12.43 35.66
C PRO A 28 -32.93 13.46 36.38
N LYS A 29 -34.17 13.66 35.90
CA LYS A 29 -35.07 14.72 36.41
C LYS A 29 -35.31 14.63 37.92
N TYR A 30 -35.30 13.42 38.47
CA TYR A 30 -35.53 13.13 39.89
C TYR A 30 -34.27 13.22 40.77
N ALA A 31 -33.07 13.25 40.18
CA ALA A 31 -31.81 13.16 40.94
C ALA A 31 -31.34 14.54 41.46
N LYS A 32 -30.72 14.55 42.65
CA LYS A 32 -30.07 15.73 43.25
C LYS A 32 -28.56 15.49 43.32
N LEU A 33 -27.78 16.57 43.17
CA LEU A 33 -26.32 16.51 43.32
C LEU A 33 -25.96 16.64 44.80
N SER A 34 -25.12 15.74 45.31
CA SER A 34 -24.57 15.79 46.67
C SER A 34 -23.12 15.30 46.71
N LEU A 35 -22.39 15.70 47.76
CA LEU A 35 -21.04 15.19 48.01
C LEU A 35 -21.07 13.70 48.39
N ASP A 36 -22.10 13.28 49.12
CA ASP A 36 -22.29 11.87 49.50
C ASP A 36 -22.41 10.96 48.27
N GLY A 37 -22.98 11.45 47.16
CA GLY A 37 -23.04 10.72 45.89
C GLY A 37 -21.68 10.30 45.34
N PHE A 38 -20.64 11.13 45.50
CA PHE A 38 -19.27 10.78 45.07
C PHE A 38 -18.68 9.67 45.95
N ILE A 39 -18.91 9.73 47.26
CA ILE A 39 -18.43 8.70 48.19
C ILE A 39 -19.12 7.36 47.89
N ASP A 40 -20.44 7.40 47.65
CA ASP A 40 -21.22 6.21 47.34
C ASP A 40 -20.81 5.57 46.01
N MET A 41 -20.50 6.37 45.00
CA MET A 41 -19.96 5.91 43.73
C MET A 41 -18.68 5.08 43.95
N PHE A 42 -17.68 5.62 44.65
CA PHE A 42 -16.42 4.90 44.89
C PHE A 42 -16.61 3.61 45.69
N ARG A 43 -17.51 3.64 46.69
CA ARG A 43 -17.79 2.49 47.56
C ARG A 43 -18.54 1.37 46.84
N ARG A 44 -19.51 1.71 45.98
CA ARG A 44 -20.45 0.74 45.38
C ARG A 44 -20.04 0.26 43.99
N TYR A 45 -19.21 1.00 43.26
CA TYR A 45 -18.91 0.72 41.85
C TYR A 45 -17.41 0.46 41.60
N TRP A 46 -16.65 0.07 42.62
CA TRP A 46 -15.21 -0.21 42.49
C TRP A 46 -14.92 -1.31 41.46
N ALA A 47 -15.80 -2.31 41.33
CA ALA A 47 -15.70 -3.33 40.31
C ALA A 47 -15.82 -2.77 38.88
N HIS A 48 -16.81 -1.89 38.64
CA HIS A 48 -16.99 -1.20 37.36
C HIS A 48 -15.78 -0.35 37.00
N MET A 49 -15.23 0.35 38.00
CA MET A 49 -13.98 1.09 37.83
C MET A 49 -12.84 0.16 37.41
N ILE A 50 -12.65 -0.99 38.05
CA ILE A 50 -11.61 -1.95 37.64
C ILE A 50 -11.84 -2.43 36.20
N VAL A 51 -13.07 -2.79 35.83
CA VAL A 51 -13.38 -3.25 34.46
C VAL A 51 -13.02 -2.19 33.42
N VAL A 52 -13.48 -0.95 33.61
CA VAL A 52 -13.22 0.14 32.65
C VAL A 52 -11.74 0.55 32.67
N PHE A 53 -11.14 0.72 33.85
CA PHE A 53 -9.75 1.15 33.96
C PHE A 53 -8.74 0.06 33.63
N SER A 54 -9.15 -1.22 33.58
CA SER A 54 -8.27 -2.31 33.16
C SER A 54 -7.71 -2.07 31.75
N VAL A 55 -8.48 -1.44 30.86
CA VAL A 55 -8.06 -1.12 29.49
C VAL A 55 -6.76 -0.32 29.48
N TYR A 56 -6.59 0.65 30.38
CA TYR A 56 -5.36 1.44 30.48
C TYR A 56 -4.16 0.60 30.95
N LEU A 57 -4.37 -0.49 31.70
CA LEU A 57 -3.30 -1.40 32.10
C LEU A 57 -2.81 -2.25 30.94
N TRP A 58 -3.70 -2.62 30.01
CA TRP A 58 -3.35 -3.44 28.85
C TRP A 58 -2.73 -2.63 27.72
N LYS A 59 -2.99 -1.32 27.66
CA LYS A 59 -2.49 -0.45 26.57
C LYS A 59 -0.99 -0.56 26.36
N ASP A 60 -0.18 -0.32 27.40
CA ASP A 60 1.29 -0.30 27.26
C ASP A 60 1.85 -1.66 26.80
N LEU A 61 1.23 -2.75 27.25
CA LEU A 61 1.59 -4.10 26.82
C LEU A 61 1.26 -4.32 25.34
N LEU A 62 0.07 -3.89 24.91
CA LEU A 62 -0.38 -4.03 23.53
C LEU A 62 0.45 -3.17 22.58
N ASP A 63 0.73 -1.91 22.93
CA ASP A 63 1.62 -1.03 22.15
C ASP A 63 3.04 -1.63 22.04
N GLY A 64 3.48 -2.39 23.04
CA GLY A 64 4.74 -3.13 23.00
C GLY A 64 4.72 -4.32 22.03
N ILE A 65 3.61 -5.06 22.00
CA ILE A 65 3.41 -6.20 21.08
C ILE A 65 3.28 -5.69 19.64
N ASP A 66 2.51 -4.64 19.41
CA ASP A 66 2.28 -4.00 18.11
C ASP A 66 3.62 -3.59 17.46
N ARG A 67 4.45 -2.81 18.18
CA ARG A 67 5.78 -2.43 17.68
C ARG A 67 6.66 -3.63 17.32
N ALA A 68 6.61 -4.70 18.11
CA ALA A 68 7.40 -5.91 17.83
C ALA A 68 6.89 -6.67 16.60
N LEU A 69 5.57 -6.63 16.35
CA LEU A 69 4.95 -7.27 15.20
C LEU A 69 5.19 -6.46 13.92
N MET A 70 4.97 -5.15 13.96
CA MET A 70 5.26 -4.23 12.85
C MET A 70 6.71 -4.33 12.39
N ALA A 71 7.67 -4.31 13.32
CA ALA A 71 9.10 -4.40 13.00
C ALA A 71 9.50 -5.70 12.26
N ASN A 72 8.71 -6.77 12.37
CA ASN A 72 9.01 -8.07 11.79
C ASN A 72 8.14 -8.45 10.59
N THR A 73 6.96 -7.84 10.44
CA THR A 73 5.95 -8.31 9.47
C THR A 73 5.53 -7.26 8.45
N GLN A 74 5.82 -5.96 8.68
CA GLN A 74 5.48 -4.86 7.76
C GLN A 74 4.01 -4.90 7.28
N ILE A 75 3.08 -5.40 8.11
CA ILE A 75 1.66 -5.49 7.75
C ILE A 75 1.09 -4.07 7.73
N ASP A 76 0.90 -3.51 6.54
CA ASP A 76 0.25 -2.22 6.30
C ASP A 76 -0.98 -2.41 5.41
N MET A 77 -2.16 -2.06 5.93
CA MET A 77 -3.42 -2.11 5.19
C MET A 77 -3.80 -0.74 4.59
N THR A 78 -2.99 0.29 4.80
CA THR A 78 -3.25 1.66 4.32
C THR A 78 -3.45 1.75 2.81
N PRO A 79 -2.63 1.10 1.95
CA PRO A 79 -2.84 1.15 0.49
C PRO A 79 -4.21 0.60 0.09
N TYR A 80 -4.66 -0.48 0.74
CA TYR A 80 -5.98 -1.05 0.51
C TYR A 80 -7.12 -0.13 0.97
N VAL A 81 -6.95 0.61 2.07
CA VAL A 81 -7.97 1.59 2.49
C VAL A 81 -8.00 2.78 1.53
N TYR A 82 -6.83 3.27 1.12
CA TYR A 82 -6.70 4.35 0.14
C TYR A 82 -7.32 3.97 -1.21
N ALA A 83 -7.15 2.74 -1.67
CA ALA A 83 -7.79 2.24 -2.87
C ALA A 83 -9.32 2.38 -2.88
N VAL A 84 -9.97 2.09 -1.75
CA VAL A 84 -11.44 2.15 -1.67
C VAL A 84 -11.93 3.59 -1.50
N GLU A 85 -11.20 4.41 -0.75
CA GLU A 85 -11.65 5.73 -0.32
C GLU A 85 -11.12 6.90 -1.18
N GLY A 86 -9.92 6.73 -1.73
CA GLY A 86 -9.15 7.75 -2.43
C GLY A 86 -8.99 9.05 -1.64
N ASP A 87 -9.00 10.17 -2.36
CA ASP A 87 -8.78 11.51 -1.80
C ASP A 87 -10.03 12.15 -1.16
N ILE A 88 -11.11 11.44 -0.87
CA ILE A 88 -12.34 12.08 -0.34
C ILE A 88 -12.05 12.85 0.95
N VAL A 89 -11.26 12.27 1.86
CA VAL A 89 -10.85 12.91 3.10
C VAL A 89 -10.06 14.19 2.85
N LEU A 90 -9.21 14.21 1.82
CA LEU A 90 -8.46 15.39 1.39
C LEU A 90 -9.42 16.48 0.88
N TRP A 91 -10.39 16.13 0.04
CA TRP A 91 -11.41 17.06 -0.45
C TRP A 91 -12.20 17.71 0.69
N VAL A 92 -12.59 16.94 1.71
CA VAL A 92 -13.27 17.46 2.90
C VAL A 92 -12.38 18.43 3.66
N GLN A 93 -11.12 18.05 3.90
CA GLN A 93 -10.16 18.90 4.62
C GLN A 93 -9.92 20.21 3.86
N GLN A 94 -9.55 20.14 2.58
CA GLN A 94 -9.22 21.32 1.78
C GLN A 94 -10.45 22.22 1.54
N GLY A 95 -11.61 21.64 1.24
CA GLY A 95 -12.83 22.39 0.93
C GLY A 95 -13.41 23.15 2.12
N LEU A 96 -13.14 22.70 3.35
CA LEU A 96 -13.67 23.30 4.58
C LEU A 96 -12.62 23.99 5.43
N ARG A 97 -11.36 24.01 4.99
CA ARG A 97 -10.22 24.43 5.80
C ARG A 97 -10.36 25.86 6.31
N ASN A 98 -10.17 26.04 7.62
CA ASN A 98 -10.20 27.34 8.28
C ASN A 98 -9.38 27.33 9.58
N ALA A 99 -8.56 28.35 9.80
CA ALA A 99 -7.72 28.45 11.00
C ALA A 99 -8.49 28.37 12.33
N PHE A 100 -9.72 28.90 12.39
CA PHE A 100 -10.56 28.76 13.58
C PHE A 100 -11.03 27.31 13.77
N LEU A 101 -11.37 26.61 12.69
CA LEU A 101 -11.75 25.20 12.76
C LEU A 101 -10.56 24.32 13.15
N ASP A 102 -9.35 24.61 12.66
CA ASP A 102 -8.12 23.89 13.02
C ASP A 102 -7.92 23.89 14.55
N GLU A 103 -7.99 25.07 15.18
CA GLU A 103 -7.85 25.20 16.63
C GLU A 103 -9.05 24.59 17.38
N ALA A 104 -10.27 24.94 16.99
CA ALA A 104 -11.48 24.52 17.70
C ALA A 104 -11.70 23.00 17.65
N LEU A 105 -11.50 22.38 16.49
CA LEU A 105 -11.69 20.94 16.30
C LEU A 105 -10.58 20.13 16.96
N THR A 106 -9.33 20.60 16.98
CA THR A 106 -8.24 19.94 17.71
C THR A 106 -8.52 19.89 19.21
N HIS A 107 -8.93 21.02 19.81
CA HIS A 107 -9.29 21.08 21.23
C HIS A 107 -10.55 20.25 21.54
N PHE A 108 -11.56 20.33 20.66
CA PHE A 108 -12.78 19.53 20.77
C PHE A 108 -12.47 18.02 20.71
N TYR A 109 -11.62 17.60 19.77
CA TYR A 109 -11.23 16.21 19.60
C TYR A 109 -10.54 15.67 20.86
N VAL A 110 -9.48 16.34 21.32
CA VAL A 110 -8.68 15.87 22.48
C VAL A 110 -9.48 15.94 23.78
N MET A 111 -10.01 17.11 24.15
CA MET A 111 -10.71 17.28 25.44
C MET A 111 -12.12 16.72 25.40
N GLY A 112 -12.85 16.95 24.31
CA GLY A 112 -14.25 16.57 24.17
C GLY A 112 -14.41 15.05 24.20
N PHE A 113 -13.53 14.30 23.53
CA PHE A 113 -13.57 12.84 23.56
C PHE A 113 -13.32 12.28 24.97
N MET A 114 -12.30 12.78 25.68
CA MET A 114 -12.03 12.40 27.06
C MET A 114 -13.22 12.74 27.97
N THR A 115 -13.81 13.92 27.78
CA THR A 115 -14.97 14.38 28.55
C THR A 115 -16.19 13.49 28.32
N ALA A 116 -16.55 13.23 27.06
CA ALA A 116 -17.71 12.41 26.71
C ALA A 116 -17.56 10.97 27.23
N THR A 117 -16.37 10.40 27.08
CA THR A 117 -16.04 9.05 27.55
C THR A 117 -16.09 8.94 29.07
N PHE A 118 -15.45 9.87 29.78
CA PHE A 118 -15.45 9.88 31.24
C PHE A 118 -16.85 10.15 31.80
N ALA A 119 -17.57 11.13 31.26
CA ALA A 119 -18.95 11.44 31.64
C ALA A 119 -19.88 10.23 31.44
N SER A 120 -19.71 9.48 30.35
CA SER A 120 -20.54 8.32 30.02
C SER A 120 -20.44 7.22 31.07
N PHE A 121 -19.23 7.01 31.60
CA PHE A 121 -19.00 6.09 32.68
C PHE A 121 -19.45 6.68 34.03
N LEU A 122 -19.11 7.94 34.29
CA LEU A 122 -19.34 8.63 35.57
C LEU A 122 -20.82 8.80 35.90
N TYR A 123 -21.66 9.18 34.93
CA TYR A 123 -23.04 9.56 35.25
C TYR A 123 -23.88 8.38 35.76
N PRO A 124 -23.90 7.19 35.13
CA PRO A 124 -24.64 6.05 35.66
C PRO A 124 -24.20 5.65 37.08
N ILE A 125 -22.90 5.64 37.36
CA ILE A 125 -22.38 5.23 38.67
C ILE A 125 -22.61 6.30 39.76
N TYR A 126 -22.53 7.59 39.41
CA TYR A 126 -22.75 8.69 40.34
C TYR A 126 -24.22 8.79 40.76
N PHE A 127 -25.16 8.60 39.82
CA PHE A 127 -26.59 8.65 40.09
C PHE A 127 -27.17 7.31 40.59
N ASP A 128 -26.30 6.37 40.99
CA ASP A 128 -26.63 5.03 41.48
C ASP A 128 -27.55 4.23 40.55
N ASP A 129 -27.35 4.41 39.25
CA ASP A 129 -28.06 3.71 38.20
C ASP A 129 -27.31 2.43 37.80
N ARG A 130 -27.46 1.41 38.64
CA ARG A 130 -26.78 0.13 38.44
C ARG A 130 -27.13 -0.53 37.11
N HIS A 131 -28.40 -0.44 36.70
CA HIS A 131 -28.87 -1.06 35.47
C HIS A 131 -28.13 -0.53 34.25
N MET A 132 -27.91 0.78 34.19
CA MET A 132 -27.16 1.40 33.09
C MET A 132 -25.65 1.25 33.28
N ALA A 133 -25.13 1.42 34.51
CA ALA A 133 -23.71 1.28 34.82
C ALA A 133 -23.15 -0.09 34.37
N ASP A 134 -23.86 -1.17 34.71
CA ASP A 134 -23.50 -2.54 34.32
C ASP A 134 -23.28 -2.69 32.81
N ARG A 135 -24.17 -2.09 32.02
CA ARG A 135 -24.20 -2.24 30.56
C ARG A 135 -23.25 -1.28 29.85
N VAL A 136 -23.14 -0.05 30.35
CA VAL A 136 -22.22 0.95 29.78
C VAL A 136 -20.79 0.52 30.01
N SER A 137 -20.41 0.16 31.24
CA SER A 137 -19.05 -0.31 31.55
C SER A 137 -18.64 -1.52 30.72
N LEU A 138 -19.55 -2.48 30.56
CA LEU A 138 -19.27 -3.69 29.78
C LEU A 138 -19.21 -3.43 28.28
N SER A 139 -20.03 -2.50 27.76
CA SER A 139 -19.96 -2.13 26.34
C SER A 139 -18.68 -1.37 26.03
N MET A 140 -18.24 -0.48 26.92
CA MET A 140 -16.94 0.18 26.80
C MET A 140 -15.81 -0.85 26.79
N PHE A 141 -15.83 -1.81 27.72
CA PHE A 141 -14.85 -2.89 27.76
C PHE A 141 -14.81 -3.71 26.46
N TRP A 142 -15.97 -4.14 25.95
CA TRP A 142 -16.05 -4.92 24.72
C TRP A 142 -15.60 -4.14 23.48
N VAL A 143 -15.89 -2.84 23.39
CA VAL A 143 -15.40 -1.99 22.29
C VAL A 143 -13.87 -2.09 22.20
N TYR A 144 -13.18 -1.93 23.33
CA TYR A 144 -11.72 -2.06 23.38
C TYR A 144 -11.25 -3.47 23.02
N VAL A 145 -11.82 -4.51 23.66
CA VAL A 145 -11.40 -5.90 23.41
C VAL A 145 -11.56 -6.31 21.94
N ILE A 146 -12.63 -5.84 21.29
CA ILE A 146 -12.90 -6.15 19.88
C ILE A 146 -11.98 -5.34 18.94
N ALA A 147 -11.50 -4.17 19.34
CA ALA A 147 -10.57 -3.37 18.53
C ALA A 147 -9.14 -3.96 18.51
N ILE A 148 -8.71 -4.66 19.57
CA ILE A 148 -7.34 -5.19 19.71
C ILE A 148 -6.87 -5.99 18.48
N PRO A 149 -7.62 -6.98 17.95
CA PRO A 149 -7.16 -7.74 16.79
C PRO A 149 -6.96 -6.88 15.54
N PHE A 150 -7.74 -5.81 15.36
CA PHE A 150 -7.56 -4.92 14.22
C PHE A 150 -6.28 -4.11 14.36
N TYR A 151 -6.01 -3.55 15.54
CA TYR A 151 -4.75 -2.81 15.76
C TYR A 151 -3.50 -3.69 15.64
N LEU A 152 -3.60 -4.98 15.96
CA LEU A 152 -2.46 -5.90 15.85
C LEU A 152 -2.27 -6.52 14.47
N PHE A 153 -3.33 -6.68 13.67
CA PHE A 153 -3.28 -7.49 12.42
C PHE A 153 -3.89 -6.80 11.19
N PHE A 154 -4.51 -5.64 11.37
CA PHE A 154 -5.13 -4.83 10.32
C PHE A 154 -4.73 -3.37 10.53
N ASN A 155 -3.42 -3.14 10.53
CA ASN A 155 -2.83 -1.84 10.80
C ASN A 155 -3.13 -0.87 9.66
N VAL A 156 -3.63 0.33 10.00
CA VAL A 156 -3.99 1.36 9.02
C VAL A 156 -3.41 2.67 9.52
N GLY A 157 -2.53 3.26 8.71
CA GLY A 157 -1.92 4.55 8.92
C GLY A 157 -2.93 5.69 8.87
N VAL A 158 -2.61 6.77 9.57
CA VAL A 158 -3.40 8.01 9.51
C VAL A 158 -3.35 8.63 8.11
N THR A 159 -4.45 9.26 7.69
CA THR A 159 -4.58 9.79 6.31
C THR A 159 -3.48 10.79 5.95
N GLY A 160 -3.10 11.67 6.88
CA GLY A 160 -2.03 12.66 6.65
C GLY A 160 -0.61 12.09 6.61
N ALA A 161 -0.40 10.81 6.93
CA ALA A 161 0.88 10.13 6.74
C ALA A 161 0.98 9.45 5.36
N HIS A 162 -0.15 9.21 4.70
CA HIS A 162 -0.20 8.49 3.42
C HIS A 162 -0.48 9.41 2.23
N ILE A 163 -1.41 10.37 2.36
CA ILE A 163 -1.76 11.30 1.28
C ILE A 163 -0.83 12.52 1.33
N PRO A 164 0.10 12.72 0.36
CA PRO A 164 1.12 13.76 0.44
C PRO A 164 0.57 15.20 0.55
N ALA A 165 -0.60 15.45 -0.05
CA ALA A 165 -1.27 16.75 -0.02
C ALA A 165 -2.11 17.01 1.25
N MET A 166 -2.31 15.99 2.10
CA MET A 166 -3.12 16.10 3.30
C MET A 166 -2.28 16.54 4.50
N GLN A 167 -2.83 17.41 5.35
CA GLN A 167 -2.13 17.86 6.54
C GLN A 167 -2.64 17.19 7.80
N THR A 168 -1.72 16.81 8.68
CA THR A 168 -2.00 16.29 10.02
C THR A 168 -2.30 17.41 11.03
N ILE A 169 -3.37 18.16 10.79
CA ILE A 169 -3.71 19.38 11.53
C ILE A 169 -3.77 19.16 13.06
N ALA A 170 -4.29 18.00 13.50
CA ALA A 170 -4.34 17.66 14.93
C ALA A 170 -2.95 17.64 15.59
N TYR A 171 -1.92 17.24 14.84
CA TYR A 171 -0.56 17.04 15.34
C TYR A 171 0.26 18.33 15.26
N ASP A 172 -0.02 19.21 14.31
CA ASP A 172 0.85 20.36 14.01
C ASP A 172 0.35 21.70 14.56
N LEU A 173 -0.70 21.70 15.38
CA LEU A 173 -1.28 22.94 15.93
C LEU A 173 -0.29 23.74 16.78
N THR A 174 0.45 23.08 17.68
CA THR A 174 1.59 23.69 18.40
C THR A 174 2.71 22.66 18.63
N PRO A 175 3.98 23.10 18.81
CA PRO A 175 5.08 22.20 19.10
C PRO A 175 4.85 21.32 20.34
N GLU A 176 4.12 21.82 21.33
CA GLU A 176 3.78 21.05 22.52
C GLU A 176 2.75 19.94 22.25
N ILE A 177 1.78 20.19 21.37
CA ILE A 177 0.78 19.22 20.95
C ILE A 177 1.43 18.14 20.08
N ASN A 178 2.28 18.53 19.13
CA ASN A 178 3.05 17.61 18.29
C ASN A 178 3.90 16.65 19.13
N ASN A 179 4.68 17.20 20.07
CA ASN A 179 5.51 16.42 21.01
C ASN A 179 4.69 15.49 21.91
N TRP A 180 3.42 15.80 22.16
CA TRP A 180 2.54 14.94 22.94
C TRP A 180 2.03 13.77 22.10
N PHE A 181 1.48 14.04 20.91
CA PHE A 181 0.94 13.02 20.01
C PHE A 181 1.98 11.98 19.58
N THR A 182 3.16 12.42 19.15
CA THR A 182 4.29 11.56 18.73
C THR A 182 4.78 10.57 19.79
N ARG A 183 4.35 10.73 21.06
CA ARG A 183 4.69 9.80 22.16
C ARG A 183 3.61 8.80 22.50
N ILE A 184 2.36 9.11 22.19
CA ILE A 184 1.19 8.34 22.64
C ILE A 184 0.47 7.62 21.51
N ASP A 185 0.66 8.09 20.28
CA ASP A 185 0.01 7.63 19.08
C ASP A 185 1.06 6.96 18.19
N PRO A 186 0.91 5.67 17.86
CA PRO A 186 1.80 4.99 16.93
C PRO A 186 1.55 5.38 15.46
N PHE A 187 0.58 6.26 15.17
CA PHE A 187 0.19 6.72 13.82
C PHE A 187 -0.32 5.62 12.88
N SER A 188 -0.51 4.41 13.42
CA SER A 188 -0.76 3.15 12.70
C SER A 188 -2.08 2.48 13.17
N ASN A 189 -2.83 3.15 14.07
CA ASN A 189 -4.07 2.64 14.68
C ASN A 189 -5.34 3.35 14.16
N GLY A 190 -5.41 3.64 12.86
CA GLY A 190 -6.57 4.28 12.23
C GLY A 190 -7.83 3.43 12.30
N MET A 191 -7.74 2.15 11.93
CA MET A 191 -8.91 1.28 11.80
C MET A 191 -9.01 0.26 12.95
N PRO A 192 -10.17 0.11 13.61
CA PRO A 192 -11.38 0.94 13.57
C PRO A 192 -11.25 2.18 14.46
N SER A 193 -11.99 3.26 14.14
CA SER A 193 -11.98 4.47 14.97
C SER A 193 -12.72 4.25 16.29
N LEU A 194 -11.96 4.14 17.39
CA LEU A 194 -12.52 4.11 18.74
C LEU A 194 -13.18 5.45 19.14
N HIS A 195 -12.78 6.55 18.49
CA HIS A 195 -13.41 7.86 18.65
C HIS A 195 -14.87 7.87 18.20
N ILE A 196 -15.24 6.94 17.32
CA ILE A 196 -16.63 6.67 16.92
C ILE A 196 -17.21 5.50 17.69
N GLY A 197 -16.50 4.37 17.73
CA GLY A 197 -17.02 3.14 18.29
C GLY A 197 -17.44 3.25 19.75
N LEU A 198 -16.69 3.99 20.56
CA LEU A 198 -16.98 4.15 21.99
C LEU A 198 -18.25 4.99 22.26
N PRO A 199 -18.35 6.27 21.83
CA PRO A 199 -19.57 7.05 22.06
C PRO A 199 -20.78 6.46 21.35
N PHE A 200 -20.60 5.84 20.17
CA PHE A 200 -21.69 5.16 19.47
C PHE A 200 -22.20 3.93 20.23
N ALA A 201 -21.31 3.08 20.76
CA ALA A 201 -21.71 1.92 21.57
C ALA A 201 -22.45 2.33 22.84
N ILE A 202 -22.00 3.40 23.50
CA ILE A 202 -22.64 3.93 24.71
C ILE A 202 -24.02 4.50 24.36
N TRP A 203 -24.09 5.30 23.30
CA TRP A 203 -25.37 5.81 22.79
C TRP A 203 -26.34 4.67 22.49
N LEU A 204 -25.88 3.63 21.77
CA LEU A 204 -26.69 2.46 21.40
C LEU A 204 -27.11 1.65 22.63
N THR A 205 -26.24 1.54 23.64
CA THR A 205 -26.53 0.92 24.93
C THR A 205 -27.66 1.66 25.64
N MET A 206 -27.53 2.99 25.79
CA MET A 206 -28.57 3.80 26.40
C MET A 206 -29.86 3.75 25.59
N GLN A 207 -29.78 3.86 24.26
CA GLN A 207 -30.93 3.70 23.37
C GLN A 207 -31.60 2.33 23.52
N ARG A 208 -30.87 1.29 23.89
CA ARG A 208 -31.44 -0.05 24.04
C ARG A 208 -32.06 -0.32 25.41
N TRP A 209 -31.53 0.26 26.49
CA TRP A 209 -31.91 -0.11 27.86
C TRP A 209 -32.40 1.07 28.74
N ASP A 210 -32.52 2.27 28.19
CA ASP A 210 -33.16 3.44 28.82
C ASP A 210 -34.66 3.48 28.45
N ASP A 211 -35.44 2.59 29.05
CA ASP A 211 -36.88 2.42 28.74
C ASP A 211 -37.72 3.58 29.26
N ASP A 212 -37.34 4.18 30.39
CA ASP A 212 -37.98 5.32 31.05
C ASP A 212 -37.50 6.69 30.51
N GLY A 213 -36.56 6.68 29.56
CA GLY A 213 -36.06 7.90 28.91
C GLY A 213 -35.30 8.84 29.87
N ARG A 214 -34.77 8.32 30.98
CA ARG A 214 -34.10 9.15 31.99
C ARG A 214 -32.79 9.75 31.49
N TRP A 215 -32.18 9.14 30.48
CA TRP A 215 -30.93 9.58 29.85
C TRP A 215 -31.13 10.25 28.49
N GLU A 216 -32.37 10.56 28.09
CA GLU A 216 -32.69 11.11 26.77
C GLU A 216 -31.82 12.33 26.39
N LYS A 217 -31.64 13.29 27.30
CA LYS A 217 -30.81 14.48 27.06
C LYS A 217 -29.35 14.10 26.78
N TYR A 218 -28.81 13.17 27.55
CA TYR A 218 -27.44 12.74 27.41
C TYR A 218 -27.24 11.91 26.14
N ARG A 219 -28.22 11.06 25.80
CA ARG A 219 -28.26 10.33 24.55
C ARG A 219 -28.25 11.25 23.33
N ASN A 220 -29.06 12.32 23.34
CA ASN A 220 -29.07 13.30 22.24
C ASN A 220 -27.73 14.03 22.13
N PHE A 221 -27.12 14.37 23.28
CA PHE A 221 -25.77 14.93 23.32
C PHE A 221 -24.74 13.96 22.73
N LEU A 222 -24.74 12.69 23.13
CA LEU A 222 -23.81 11.68 22.59
C LEU A 222 -23.94 11.50 21.09
N MET A 223 -25.16 11.57 20.53
CA MET A 223 -25.36 11.51 19.09
C MET A 223 -24.76 12.72 18.38
N ALA A 224 -25.05 13.93 18.85
CA ALA A 224 -24.48 15.17 18.30
C ALA A 224 -22.95 15.19 18.44
N PHE A 225 -22.44 14.73 19.58
CA PHE A 225 -21.01 14.57 19.84
C PHE A 225 -20.38 13.60 18.83
N THR A 226 -20.96 12.41 18.63
CA THR A 226 -20.44 11.41 17.68
C THR A 226 -20.41 11.95 16.25
N MET A 227 -21.45 12.68 15.82
CA MET A 227 -21.49 13.31 14.49
C MET A 227 -20.41 14.39 14.33
N LEU A 228 -20.21 15.23 15.35
CA LEU A 228 -19.15 16.24 15.34
C LEU A 228 -17.75 15.61 15.39
N THR A 229 -17.58 14.50 16.12
CA THR A 229 -16.33 13.73 16.14
C THR A 229 -16.04 13.10 14.78
N ALA A 230 -17.03 12.51 14.11
CA ALA A 230 -16.87 11.97 12.75
C ALA A 230 -16.39 13.04 11.77
N PHE A 231 -16.95 14.24 11.84
CA PHE A 231 -16.46 15.37 11.05
C PHE A 231 -15.04 15.80 11.45
N ALA A 232 -14.77 15.95 12.74
CA ALA A 232 -13.49 16.43 13.26
C ALA A 232 -12.32 15.51 12.87
N ILE A 233 -12.47 14.19 12.99
CA ILE A 233 -11.36 13.26 12.72
C ILE A 233 -10.98 13.19 11.23
N ILE A 234 -11.95 13.35 10.33
CA ILE A 234 -11.69 13.49 8.89
C ILE A 234 -11.02 14.83 8.61
N TYR A 235 -11.61 15.92 9.11
CA TYR A 235 -11.09 17.28 8.91
C TYR A 235 -9.64 17.41 9.37
N LEU A 236 -9.30 16.82 10.52
CA LEU A 236 -7.98 16.93 11.13
C LEU A 236 -6.91 16.04 10.47
N GLY A 237 -7.27 15.18 9.51
CA GLY A 237 -6.34 14.33 8.78
C GLY A 237 -5.78 13.16 9.57
N ILE A 238 -6.61 12.59 10.46
CA ILE A 238 -6.19 11.50 11.37
C ILE A 238 -7.00 10.21 11.20
N HIS A 239 -8.03 10.19 10.36
CA HIS A 239 -8.86 9.00 10.13
C HIS A 239 -9.48 8.99 8.73
N TRP A 240 -9.63 7.78 8.21
CA TRP A 240 -10.41 7.43 7.02
C TRP A 240 -11.92 7.36 7.36
N ILE A 241 -12.78 7.49 6.35
CA ILE A 241 -14.22 7.26 6.45
C ILE A 241 -14.49 5.79 6.77
N VAL A 242 -13.70 4.86 6.21
CA VAL A 242 -13.78 3.43 6.56
C VAL A 242 -13.55 3.20 8.07
N ASP A 243 -12.70 4.00 8.73
CA ASP A 243 -12.47 3.89 10.17
C ASP A 243 -13.73 4.18 10.98
N ILE A 244 -14.58 5.10 10.51
CA ILE A 244 -15.87 5.45 11.11
C ILE A 244 -16.82 4.24 11.02
N ILE A 245 -16.88 3.61 9.83
CA ILE A 245 -17.68 2.42 9.59
C ILE A 245 -17.23 1.29 10.51
N GLY A 246 -15.91 1.03 10.55
CA GLY A 246 -15.30 0.04 11.45
C GLY A 246 -15.67 0.30 12.91
N GLY A 247 -15.57 1.55 13.36
CA GLY A 247 -15.95 1.97 14.72
C GLY A 247 -17.42 1.67 15.02
N MET A 248 -18.34 1.99 14.10
CA MET A 248 -19.77 1.70 14.26
C MET A 248 -20.05 0.20 14.34
N VAL A 249 -19.41 -0.61 13.49
CA VAL A 249 -19.52 -2.08 13.50
C VAL A 249 -19.02 -2.66 14.83
N VAL A 250 -17.84 -2.23 15.29
CA VAL A 250 -17.31 -2.63 16.60
C VAL A 250 -18.28 -2.25 17.72
N GLY A 251 -18.83 -1.04 17.70
CA GLY A 251 -19.80 -0.60 18.69
C GLY A 251 -21.08 -1.46 18.72
N ILE A 252 -21.61 -1.84 17.55
CA ILE A 252 -22.75 -2.76 17.43
C ILE A 252 -22.41 -4.12 18.07
N ILE A 253 -21.27 -4.70 17.71
CA ILE A 253 -20.86 -6.02 18.21
C ILE A 253 -20.65 -5.96 19.73
N ALA A 254 -20.03 -4.89 20.23
CA ALA A 254 -19.83 -4.69 21.66
C ALA A 254 -21.15 -4.67 22.44
N VAL A 255 -22.15 -3.93 21.96
CA VAL A 255 -23.50 -3.90 22.58
C VAL A 255 -24.17 -5.27 22.54
N GLN A 256 -23.97 -6.05 21.48
CA GLN A 256 -24.47 -7.41 21.40
C GLN A 256 -23.77 -8.33 22.41
N MET A 257 -22.45 -8.23 22.53
CA MET A 257 -21.65 -8.98 23.51
C MET A 257 -22.04 -8.63 24.94
N THR A 258 -22.23 -7.34 25.25
CA THR A 258 -22.78 -6.89 26.53
C THR A 258 -24.11 -7.57 26.83
N SER A 259 -25.03 -7.65 25.86
CA SER A 259 -26.33 -8.29 26.10
C SER A 259 -26.23 -9.78 26.48
N LYS A 260 -25.18 -10.48 26.04
CA LYS A 260 -24.92 -11.89 26.37
C LYS A 260 -24.15 -12.05 27.68
N THR A 261 -23.27 -11.11 28.01
CA THR A 261 -22.27 -11.26 29.08
C THR A 261 -22.60 -10.49 30.36
N ASN A 262 -23.51 -9.50 30.30
CA ASN A 262 -23.87 -8.64 31.41
C ASN A 262 -24.26 -9.44 32.67
N GLN A 263 -25.26 -10.32 32.56
CA GLN A 263 -25.77 -11.06 33.70
C GLN A 263 -24.76 -12.07 34.28
N PRO A 264 -24.08 -12.93 33.49
CA PRO A 264 -23.08 -13.86 34.05
C PRO A 264 -21.88 -13.14 34.67
N LEU A 265 -21.38 -12.06 34.06
CA LEU A 265 -20.23 -11.32 34.57
C LEU A 265 -20.54 -10.64 35.91
N TRP A 266 -21.61 -9.84 35.96
CA TRP A 266 -21.96 -9.12 37.19
C TRP A 266 -22.39 -10.07 38.30
N ASN A 267 -22.98 -11.24 38.00
CA ASN A 267 -23.23 -12.27 39.02
C ASN A 267 -21.95 -12.81 39.69
N VAL A 268 -20.81 -12.78 39.00
CA VAL A 268 -19.50 -13.22 39.54
C VAL A 268 -18.82 -12.09 40.29
N VAL A 269 -18.84 -10.89 39.71
CA VAL A 269 -18.07 -9.72 40.14
C VAL A 269 -18.85 -8.83 41.13
N ASP A 270 -20.12 -9.15 41.44
CA ASP A 270 -20.98 -8.39 42.37
C ASP A 270 -20.28 -8.11 43.72
N GLU A 271 -19.98 -6.83 43.96
CA GLU A 271 -19.31 -6.35 45.16
C GLU A 271 -20.09 -6.62 46.45
N ARG A 272 -21.43 -6.76 46.37
CA ARG A 272 -22.29 -7.08 47.52
C ARG A 272 -22.11 -8.52 47.98
N LEU A 273 -21.71 -9.40 47.05
CA LEU A 273 -21.47 -10.82 47.29
C LEU A 273 -19.98 -11.12 47.46
N PHE A 274 -19.08 -10.23 47.02
CA PHE A 274 -17.64 -10.42 47.10
C PHE A 274 -17.14 -10.65 48.53
N SER A 275 -17.56 -9.83 49.51
CA SER A 275 -17.19 -10.03 50.92
C SER A 275 -17.71 -11.36 51.49
N ARG A 276 -18.93 -11.77 51.10
CA ARG A 276 -19.53 -13.05 51.50
C ARG A 276 -18.87 -14.25 50.82
N ARG A 277 -18.39 -14.09 49.58
CA ARG A 277 -17.69 -15.13 48.81
C ARG A 277 -16.23 -15.25 49.24
N LEU A 278 -15.50 -14.16 49.42
CA LEU A 278 -14.14 -14.16 49.97
C LEU A 278 -14.10 -14.87 51.34
N ALA A 279 -15.09 -14.57 52.20
CA ALA A 279 -15.25 -15.28 53.48
C ALA A 279 -15.58 -16.78 53.32
N ARG A 280 -16.30 -17.18 52.25
CA ARG A 280 -16.66 -18.58 51.96
C ARG A 280 -15.53 -19.36 51.30
N THR A 281 -14.76 -18.71 50.41
CA THR A 281 -13.63 -19.29 49.68
C THR A 281 -12.42 -19.47 50.59
N ILE A 282 -12.26 -18.63 51.62
CA ILE A 282 -11.26 -18.82 52.70
C ILE A 282 -11.69 -19.94 53.67
N ALA A 283 -12.99 -20.22 53.79
CA ALA A 283 -13.51 -21.20 54.72
C ALA A 283 -13.64 -22.63 54.16
N ASP A 284 -13.69 -22.85 52.83
CA ASP A 284 -13.82 -24.20 52.26
C ASP A 284 -13.37 -24.27 50.77
N PRO A 285 -12.14 -24.76 50.45
CA PRO A 285 -11.56 -24.65 49.10
C PRO A 285 -11.96 -25.78 48.13
N GLY A 286 -13.00 -26.56 48.40
CA GLY A 286 -13.29 -27.79 47.65
C GLY A 286 -14.73 -27.96 47.19
N LYS A 287 -15.28 -27.08 46.32
CA LYS A 287 -16.47 -27.36 45.47
C LYS A 287 -16.86 -26.18 44.55
N SER A 288 -16.03 -25.85 43.56
CA SER A 288 -16.41 -24.85 42.54
C SER A 288 -15.93 -25.18 41.12
N ILE A 289 -16.04 -26.43 40.70
CA ILE A 289 -15.97 -26.81 39.27
C ILE A 289 -16.97 -27.93 39.01
N ARG A 290 -18.22 -27.55 38.71
CA ARG A 290 -19.10 -28.29 37.80
C ARG A 290 -20.40 -27.51 37.64
N GLY A 291 -20.58 -26.90 36.48
CA GLY A 291 -21.89 -26.33 36.15
C GLY A 291 -21.96 -25.30 35.04
N THR A 292 -21.27 -25.48 33.91
CA THR A 292 -21.64 -24.71 32.70
C THR A 292 -21.29 -25.44 31.40
N VAL A 293 -22.18 -26.30 30.93
CA VAL A 293 -22.33 -26.62 29.50
C VAL A 293 -23.83 -26.80 29.21
N SER A 294 -24.43 -25.84 28.51
CA SER A 294 -25.47 -26.03 27.48
C SER A 294 -26.09 -24.69 27.08
N SER A 295 -25.58 -24.09 26.00
CA SER A 295 -26.34 -23.19 25.12
C SER A 295 -25.54 -22.95 23.85
N ILE A 296 -25.53 -23.96 22.98
CA ILE A 296 -25.12 -23.85 21.59
C ILE A 296 -26.29 -24.41 20.77
N ILE A 297 -26.76 -23.60 19.82
CA ILE A 297 -27.83 -23.81 18.83
C ILE A 297 -29.22 -23.30 19.23
N SER A 298 -29.49 -22.05 18.86
CA SER A 298 -30.77 -21.65 18.24
C SER A 298 -30.56 -20.35 17.46
N VAL A 299 -29.92 -20.42 16.28
CA VAL A 299 -29.64 -19.23 15.44
C VAL A 299 -30.42 -19.20 14.14
N PHE A 300 -31.20 -20.22 13.74
CA PHE A 300 -31.85 -20.18 12.43
C PHE A 300 -33.34 -20.56 12.36
N ARG A 301 -34.10 -19.58 11.81
CA ARG A 301 -35.43 -19.57 11.13
C ARG A 301 -36.71 -19.38 11.97
N PRO A 302 -37.85 -18.94 11.35
CA PRO A 302 -38.09 -17.87 10.34
C PRO A 302 -39.31 -16.96 10.75
N LEU A 303 -39.26 -15.62 10.71
CA LEU A 303 -39.40 -14.64 9.61
C LEU A 303 -40.78 -14.45 8.95
N LYS A 304 -41.45 -13.33 9.31
CA LYS A 304 -42.43 -12.49 8.57
C LYS A 304 -42.84 -11.32 9.51
N GLU A 305 -42.98 -10.02 9.20
CA GLU A 305 -43.04 -9.16 7.99
C GLU A 305 -42.30 -7.80 8.29
N PRO A 306 -42.55 -6.67 7.59
CA PRO A 306 -41.53 -5.81 6.97
C PRO A 306 -40.82 -4.81 7.90
N ASN A 307 -39.58 -5.08 8.33
CA ASN A 307 -38.63 -4.14 8.97
C ASN A 307 -37.23 -4.82 9.08
N ARG A 308 -36.11 -4.07 9.23
CA ARG A 308 -34.68 -4.51 9.32
C ARG A 308 -34.07 -5.28 8.13
N LYS A 309 -34.82 -6.18 7.49
CA LYS A 309 -34.34 -7.03 6.39
C LYS A 309 -34.02 -6.29 5.10
N GLN A 310 -34.80 -5.25 4.79
CA GLN A 310 -34.56 -4.44 3.59
C GLN A 310 -33.24 -3.67 3.74
N THR A 311 -33.02 -3.03 4.88
CA THR A 311 -31.74 -2.37 5.19
C THR A 311 -30.58 -3.36 5.22
N SER A 312 -30.75 -4.58 5.78
CA SER A 312 -29.69 -5.59 5.74
C SER A 312 -29.41 -6.13 4.33
N ALA A 313 -30.44 -6.26 3.49
CA ALA A 313 -30.27 -6.69 2.11
C ALA A 313 -29.57 -5.63 1.27
N ILE A 314 -29.87 -4.34 1.51
CA ILE A 314 -29.16 -3.22 0.88
C ILE A 314 -27.69 -3.20 1.31
N ILE A 315 -27.40 -3.31 2.62
CA ILE A 315 -26.01 -3.38 3.11
C ILE A 315 -25.28 -4.59 2.51
N ALA A 316 -25.91 -5.76 2.48
CA ALA A 316 -25.30 -6.97 1.93
C ALA A 316 -25.05 -6.87 0.41
N ALA A 317 -26.00 -6.33 -0.34
CA ALA A 317 -25.84 -6.10 -1.78
C ALA A 317 -24.73 -5.08 -2.05
N LEU A 318 -24.63 -4.04 -1.22
CA LEU A 318 -23.59 -3.03 -1.31
C LEU A 318 -22.20 -3.62 -1.05
N LEU A 319 -22.04 -4.37 0.05
CA LEU A 319 -20.77 -5.04 0.38
C LEU A 319 -20.37 -6.10 -0.65
N LEU A 320 -21.34 -6.83 -1.22
CA LEU A 320 -21.08 -7.83 -2.25
C LEU A 320 -20.67 -7.17 -3.57
N SER A 321 -21.31 -6.05 -3.93
CA SER A 321 -20.94 -5.27 -5.11
C SER A 321 -19.54 -4.67 -4.97
N THR A 322 -19.21 -4.07 -3.82
CA THR A 322 -17.87 -3.52 -3.59
C THR A 322 -16.81 -4.62 -3.57
N GLY A 323 -17.11 -5.76 -2.94
CA GLY A 323 -16.19 -6.91 -2.91
C GLY A 323 -15.94 -7.51 -4.29
N LEU A 324 -16.94 -7.54 -5.18
CA LEU A 324 -16.76 -7.99 -6.56
C LEU A 324 -15.91 -7.04 -7.39
N VAL A 325 -16.08 -5.72 -7.21
CA VAL A 325 -15.24 -4.71 -7.87
C VAL A 325 -13.79 -4.83 -7.41
N LEU A 326 -13.56 -4.91 -6.10
CA LEU A 326 -12.21 -5.08 -5.55
C LEU A 326 -11.55 -6.39 -6.01
N LEU A 327 -12.32 -7.47 -6.10
CA LEU A 327 -11.82 -8.75 -6.61
C LEU A 327 -11.48 -8.67 -8.10
N TRP A 328 -12.28 -7.95 -8.89
CA TRP A 328 -12.02 -7.73 -10.31
C TRP A 328 -10.71 -6.95 -10.51
N ASP A 329 -10.57 -5.80 -9.85
CA ASP A 329 -9.37 -4.95 -9.96
C ASP A 329 -8.11 -5.70 -9.48
N ALA A 330 -8.21 -6.42 -8.36
CA ALA A 330 -7.08 -7.21 -7.85
C ALA A 330 -6.68 -8.39 -8.75
N THR A 331 -7.51 -8.76 -9.73
CA THR A 331 -7.22 -9.87 -10.67
C THR A 331 -6.90 -9.40 -12.09
N HIS A 332 -6.95 -8.09 -12.37
CA HIS A 332 -6.71 -7.51 -13.70
C HIS A 332 -5.84 -6.24 -13.55
N GLN A 333 -4.63 -6.42 -13.02
CA GLN A 333 -3.68 -5.34 -12.73
C GLN A 333 -2.82 -4.97 -13.94
N ASP A 334 -2.66 -5.90 -14.88
CA ASP A 334 -2.08 -5.70 -16.19
C ASP A 334 -3.18 -5.58 -17.25
N PHE A 335 -2.98 -4.73 -18.25
CA PHE A 335 -3.90 -4.58 -19.37
C PHE A 335 -3.15 -4.60 -20.71
N PRO A 336 -3.75 -5.19 -21.76
CA PRO A 336 -3.18 -5.15 -23.09
C PRO A 336 -3.28 -3.73 -23.67
N VAL A 337 -2.23 -3.28 -24.36
CA VAL A 337 -2.22 -1.98 -25.05
C VAL A 337 -3.16 -2.01 -26.25
N GLU A 338 -4.13 -1.09 -26.30
CA GLU A 338 -5.09 -1.02 -27.41
C GLU A 338 -4.41 -0.65 -28.74
N GLY A 339 -4.69 -1.43 -29.79
CA GLY A 339 -4.22 -1.15 -31.15
C GLY A 339 -2.89 -1.80 -31.52
N VAL A 340 -2.32 -2.61 -30.62
CA VAL A 340 -1.15 -3.47 -30.86
C VAL A 340 -1.66 -4.90 -31.07
N GLU A 341 -1.38 -5.50 -32.23
CA GLU A 341 -1.91 -6.82 -32.60
C GLU A 341 -0.84 -7.92 -32.62
N TRP A 342 0.40 -7.63 -33.03
CA TRP A 342 1.45 -8.65 -33.20
C TRP A 342 2.84 -8.18 -32.72
N PRO A 343 3.00 -7.78 -31.45
CA PRO A 343 4.27 -7.24 -30.95
C PRO A 343 5.36 -8.31 -30.96
N THR A 344 6.50 -8.00 -31.57
CA THR A 344 7.69 -8.84 -31.58
C THR A 344 8.80 -8.33 -30.66
N SER A 345 8.80 -7.03 -30.37
CA SER A 345 9.72 -6.41 -29.41
C SER A 345 9.12 -5.11 -28.87
N ALA A 346 9.53 -4.72 -27.67
CA ALA A 346 9.12 -3.49 -27.02
C ALA A 346 10.32 -2.74 -26.41
N ALA A 347 10.27 -1.42 -26.46
CA ALA A 347 11.23 -0.54 -25.81
C ALA A 347 10.49 0.63 -25.15
N GLY A 348 10.88 1.02 -23.93
CA GLY A 348 10.18 2.04 -23.17
C GLY A 348 11.14 2.98 -22.44
N SER A 349 10.76 4.24 -22.32
CA SER A 349 11.48 5.22 -21.51
C SER A 349 10.53 6.33 -21.07
N ASP A 350 10.61 6.70 -19.80
CA ASP A 350 9.74 7.68 -19.14
C ASP A 350 8.25 7.39 -19.38
N GLY A 351 7.59 8.21 -20.21
CA GLY A 351 6.16 8.13 -20.51
C GLY A 351 5.84 7.55 -21.90
N TRP A 352 6.83 7.00 -22.59
CA TRP A 352 6.68 6.47 -23.95
C TRP A 352 7.00 4.98 -23.99
N LEU A 353 6.15 4.24 -24.68
CA LEU A 353 6.32 2.82 -24.97
C LEU A 353 6.25 2.62 -26.49
N VAL A 354 7.21 1.92 -27.06
CA VAL A 354 7.29 1.64 -28.50
C VAL A 354 7.21 0.14 -28.70
N SER A 355 6.39 -0.28 -29.64
CA SER A 355 6.27 -1.67 -30.06
C SER A 355 6.58 -1.82 -31.53
N VAL A 356 7.37 -2.83 -31.85
CA VAL A 356 7.58 -3.31 -33.23
C VAL A 356 6.65 -4.49 -33.42
N GLU A 357 5.87 -4.43 -34.49
CA GLU A 357 4.92 -5.47 -34.85
C GLU A 357 5.25 -6.02 -36.22
N GLU A 358 5.26 -7.36 -36.33
CA GLU A 358 5.48 -8.06 -37.59
C GLU A 358 4.28 -8.96 -37.86
N ASP A 359 3.52 -8.62 -38.90
CA ASP A 359 2.34 -9.40 -39.28
C ASP A 359 2.78 -10.78 -39.81
N PRO A 360 2.35 -11.89 -39.19
CA PRO A 360 2.79 -13.24 -39.57
C PRO A 360 2.31 -13.69 -40.96
N GLU A 361 1.23 -13.09 -41.50
CA GLU A 361 0.73 -13.39 -42.84
C GLU A 361 1.37 -12.51 -43.92
N SER A 362 1.46 -11.20 -43.67
CA SER A 362 1.96 -10.24 -44.67
C SER A 362 3.47 -9.99 -44.59
N MET A 363 4.12 -10.42 -43.50
CA MET A 363 5.52 -10.12 -43.15
C MET A 363 5.81 -8.62 -43.20
N SER A 364 4.80 -7.79 -42.92
CA SER A 364 4.95 -6.35 -42.92
C SER A 364 5.25 -5.85 -41.51
N VAL A 365 6.23 -4.97 -41.41
CA VAL A 365 6.65 -4.37 -40.14
C VAL A 365 5.89 -3.07 -39.92
N SER A 366 5.32 -2.92 -38.73
CA SER A 366 4.73 -1.68 -38.25
C SER A 366 5.31 -1.31 -36.89
N ILE A 367 5.51 -0.02 -36.66
CA ILE A 367 6.00 0.48 -35.38
C ILE A 367 4.93 1.40 -34.79
N ASN A 368 4.51 1.10 -33.58
CA ASN A 368 3.52 1.87 -32.83
C ASN A 368 4.17 2.49 -31.60
N VAL A 369 3.89 3.78 -31.39
CA VAL A 369 4.35 4.54 -30.24
C VAL A 369 3.14 4.88 -29.38
N TRP A 370 3.24 4.62 -28.09
CA TRP A 370 2.18 4.80 -27.11
C TRP A 370 2.65 5.73 -26.01
N ASN A 371 1.86 6.77 -25.74
CA ASN A 371 2.07 7.63 -24.59
C ASN A 371 1.33 7.05 -23.39
N VAL A 372 2.09 6.55 -22.42
CA VAL A 372 1.59 5.85 -21.24
C VAL A 372 0.76 6.78 -20.36
N SER A 373 1.20 8.03 -20.19
CA SER A 373 0.54 8.99 -19.30
C SER A 373 -0.85 9.44 -19.77
N VAL A 374 -1.15 9.33 -21.07
CA VAL A 374 -2.46 9.70 -21.65
C VAL A 374 -3.17 8.53 -22.34
N GLU A 375 -2.61 7.33 -22.23
CA GLU A 375 -3.11 6.09 -22.84
C GLU A 375 -3.40 6.19 -24.35
N GLN A 376 -2.57 6.91 -25.11
CA GLN A 376 -2.81 7.18 -26.53
C GLN A 376 -1.72 6.58 -27.43
N GLY A 377 -2.14 5.72 -28.35
CA GLY A 377 -1.28 5.12 -29.38
C GLY A 377 -1.30 5.88 -30.71
N SER A 378 -0.18 5.87 -31.42
CA SER A 378 -0.07 6.36 -32.80
C SER A 378 0.97 5.56 -33.57
N ARG A 379 0.66 5.24 -34.83
CA ARG A 379 1.59 4.56 -35.73
C ARG A 379 2.57 5.57 -36.31
N ILE A 380 3.86 5.25 -36.30
CA ILE A 380 4.85 6.13 -36.93
C ILE A 380 4.81 5.99 -38.46
N SER A 381 5.19 7.07 -39.13
CA SER A 381 5.31 7.17 -40.58
C SER A 381 6.78 7.16 -41.00
N GLY A 382 7.08 6.60 -42.18
CA GLY A 382 8.45 6.49 -42.68
C GLY A 382 8.56 5.53 -43.86
N GLU A 383 9.77 5.37 -44.39
CA GLU A 383 10.06 4.30 -45.35
C GLU A 383 9.89 2.93 -44.66
N PRO A 384 9.21 1.95 -45.28
CA PRO A 384 8.95 0.66 -44.66
C PRO A 384 10.25 -0.08 -44.33
N TRP A 385 10.22 -0.86 -43.26
CA TRP A 385 11.31 -1.73 -42.86
C TRP A 385 11.14 -3.11 -43.51
N GLY A 386 12.25 -3.69 -44.01
CA GLY A 386 12.24 -5.03 -44.62
C GLY A 386 12.28 -6.17 -43.60
N SER A 387 12.66 -5.85 -42.36
CA SER A 387 12.71 -6.72 -41.18
C SER A 387 12.54 -5.86 -39.94
N SER A 388 12.16 -6.47 -38.82
CA SER A 388 11.97 -5.78 -37.54
C SER A 388 13.25 -5.04 -37.10
N PRO A 389 13.23 -3.70 -36.97
CA PRO A 389 14.37 -2.91 -36.51
C PRO A 389 14.56 -3.03 -35.00
N ALA A 390 15.80 -2.80 -34.54
CA ALA A 390 16.07 -2.54 -33.13
C ALA A 390 15.53 -1.15 -32.74
N VAL A 391 15.05 -1.03 -31.50
CA VAL A 391 14.41 0.17 -30.97
C VAL A 391 15.19 0.66 -29.77
N VAL A 392 15.57 1.93 -29.81
CA VAL A 392 16.27 2.60 -28.71
C VAL A 392 15.50 3.88 -28.39
N ILE A 393 15.10 4.05 -27.13
CA ILE A 393 14.32 5.20 -26.69
C ILE A 393 14.90 5.76 -25.39
N SER A 394 15.01 7.09 -25.32
CA SER A 394 15.41 7.82 -24.12
C SER A 394 14.61 9.11 -24.06
N GLY A 395 13.72 9.23 -23.07
CA GLY A 395 12.76 10.33 -22.97
C GLY A 395 11.92 10.47 -24.24
N SER A 396 11.96 11.64 -24.88
CA SER A 396 11.25 11.90 -26.14
C SER A 396 12.03 11.53 -27.40
N SER A 397 13.23 10.98 -27.28
CA SER A 397 14.10 10.68 -28.42
C SER A 397 14.00 9.21 -28.77
N LEU A 398 13.70 8.89 -30.03
CA LEU A 398 13.51 7.53 -30.51
C LEU A 398 14.42 7.27 -31.72
N VAL A 399 15.14 6.15 -31.70
CA VAL A 399 15.93 5.65 -32.80
C VAL A 399 15.45 4.27 -33.20
N LEU A 400 15.26 4.08 -34.50
CA LEU A 400 15.08 2.76 -35.11
C LEU A 400 16.27 2.44 -35.98
N HIS A 401 16.86 1.27 -35.81
CA HIS A 401 18.02 0.90 -36.62
C HIS A 401 18.07 -0.58 -37.00
N ASP A 402 18.75 -0.85 -38.10
CA ASP A 402 19.29 -2.16 -38.44
C ASP A 402 20.82 -2.03 -38.67
N SER A 403 21.45 -3.07 -39.19
CA SER A 403 22.89 -3.09 -39.49
C SER A 403 23.40 -1.98 -40.43
N HIS A 404 22.53 -1.32 -41.22
CA HIS A 404 22.90 -0.35 -42.25
C HIS A 404 21.97 0.87 -42.34
N ARG A 405 20.82 0.88 -41.69
CA ARG A 405 19.86 2.00 -41.70
C ARG A 405 19.59 2.47 -40.28
N LEU A 406 19.51 3.78 -40.10
CA LEU A 406 19.12 4.43 -38.85
C LEU A 406 18.12 5.55 -39.14
N ASP A 407 16.97 5.53 -38.46
CA ASP A 407 15.97 6.59 -38.48
C ASP A 407 15.83 7.21 -37.08
N TYR A 408 15.89 8.54 -37.00
CA TYR A 408 15.72 9.27 -35.75
C TYR A 408 14.39 10.02 -35.70
N TYR A 409 13.67 9.92 -34.59
CA TYR A 409 12.36 10.50 -34.33
C TYR A 409 12.38 11.32 -33.04
N GLU A 410 11.55 12.37 -33.01
CA GLU A 410 11.34 13.22 -31.85
C GLU A 410 9.86 13.15 -31.44
N LEU A 411 9.61 12.59 -30.26
CA LEU A 411 8.29 12.31 -29.71
C LEU A 411 7.81 13.50 -28.88
N GLU A 412 7.35 14.57 -29.54
CA GLU A 412 6.69 15.67 -28.85
C GLU A 412 5.34 15.22 -28.26
N SER A 413 5.05 15.64 -27.01
CA SER A 413 3.93 15.15 -26.19
C SER A 413 2.50 15.39 -26.72
N ILE A 414 2.33 16.10 -27.84
CA ILE A 414 1.01 16.47 -28.39
C ILE A 414 0.84 15.99 -29.85
N SER A 415 1.88 15.44 -30.49
CA SER A 415 1.74 14.95 -31.87
C SER A 415 1.04 13.59 -31.92
N THR A 416 0.30 13.35 -33.00
CA THR A 416 -0.32 12.06 -33.34
C THR A 416 0.20 11.49 -34.65
N GLU A 417 1.09 12.23 -35.33
CA GLU A 417 1.80 11.78 -36.52
C GLU A 417 3.30 12.00 -36.26
N PHE A 418 4.06 10.90 -36.27
CA PHE A 418 5.51 10.94 -36.08
C PHE A 418 6.17 10.54 -37.40
N SER A 419 7.07 11.38 -37.89
CA SER A 419 7.89 11.14 -39.09
C SER A 419 9.36 11.29 -38.72
N PRO A 420 10.29 10.56 -39.36
CA PRO A 420 11.70 10.67 -39.02
C PRO A 420 12.19 12.10 -39.25
N LYS A 421 12.88 12.66 -38.26
CA LYS A 421 13.60 13.94 -38.40
C LYS A 421 14.71 13.79 -39.43
N PHE A 422 15.38 12.64 -39.43
CA PHE A 422 16.27 12.21 -40.50
C PHE A 422 16.36 10.69 -40.58
N SER A 423 16.79 10.21 -41.75
CA SER A 423 17.15 8.82 -42.02
C SER A 423 18.56 8.77 -42.61
N ARG A 424 19.39 7.86 -42.10
CA ARG A 424 20.78 7.64 -42.53
C ARG A 424 20.94 6.20 -43.02
N ASN A 425 21.75 6.03 -44.06
CA ASN A 425 22.24 4.73 -44.47
C ASN A 425 23.74 4.70 -44.23
N GLU A 426 24.17 3.81 -43.34
CA GLU A 426 25.56 3.64 -42.95
C GLU A 426 26.27 2.69 -43.93
N SER A 427 27.50 3.05 -44.28
CA SER A 427 28.35 2.22 -45.13
C SER A 427 29.11 1.15 -44.36
N GLU A 428 29.37 1.41 -43.07
CA GLU A 428 29.97 0.47 -42.14
C GLU A 428 28.85 -0.18 -41.31
N VAL A 429 29.08 -1.40 -40.84
CA VAL A 429 28.08 -2.13 -40.07
C VAL A 429 27.85 -1.42 -38.74
N LEU A 430 26.60 -1.10 -38.47
CA LEU A 430 26.12 -0.59 -37.21
C LEU A 430 25.78 -1.78 -36.30
N LEU A 431 26.48 -1.91 -35.18
CA LEU A 431 26.27 -3.00 -34.22
C LEU A 431 25.14 -2.67 -33.25
N ASP A 432 25.15 -1.44 -32.72
CA ASP A 432 24.23 -1.00 -31.67
C ASP A 432 24.14 0.54 -31.67
N VAL A 433 23.10 1.08 -31.01
CA VAL A 433 22.91 2.52 -30.81
C VAL A 433 22.47 2.81 -29.39
N ALA A 434 23.02 3.84 -28.76
CA ALA A 434 22.49 4.40 -27.53
C ALA A 434 22.14 5.88 -27.69
N ILE A 435 21.20 6.37 -26.88
CA ILE A 435 20.82 7.78 -26.85
C ILE A 435 21.30 8.37 -25.53
N ALA A 436 22.08 9.43 -25.62
CA ALA A 436 22.56 10.19 -24.47
C ALA A 436 22.11 11.65 -24.59
N GLU A 437 22.45 12.46 -23.59
CA GLU A 437 22.18 13.88 -23.56
C GLU A 437 23.46 14.70 -23.36
N SER A 438 23.54 15.81 -24.06
CA SER A 438 24.57 16.81 -23.85
C SER A 438 24.37 17.54 -22.52
N ALA A 439 25.39 18.27 -22.05
CA ALA A 439 25.25 19.12 -20.85
C ALA A 439 24.18 20.22 -20.95
N THR A 440 23.65 20.47 -22.15
CA THR A 440 22.55 21.41 -22.40
C THR A 440 21.21 20.71 -22.63
N GLY A 441 21.13 19.38 -22.48
CA GLY A 441 19.92 18.58 -22.68
C GLY A 441 19.58 18.33 -24.16
N GLN A 442 20.56 18.39 -25.06
CA GLN A 442 20.34 18.00 -26.46
C GLN A 442 20.63 16.51 -26.63
N PRO A 443 19.79 15.77 -27.38
CA PRO A 443 20.02 14.36 -27.63
C PRO A 443 21.28 14.13 -28.48
N LEU A 444 22.04 13.11 -28.11
CA LEU A 444 23.27 12.67 -28.75
C LEU A 444 23.12 11.18 -29.08
N LEU A 445 23.26 10.82 -30.36
CA LEU A 445 23.25 9.44 -30.78
C LEU A 445 24.67 8.88 -30.72
N ILE A 446 24.83 7.77 -30.01
CA ILE A 446 26.08 7.01 -29.91
C ILE A 446 25.93 5.79 -30.80
N MET A 447 26.63 5.78 -31.94
CA MET A 447 26.63 4.68 -32.90
C MET A 447 27.83 3.78 -32.63
N VAL A 448 27.56 2.48 -32.46
CA VAL A 448 28.58 1.47 -32.19
C VAL A 448 28.98 0.76 -33.48
N HIS A 449 30.27 0.80 -33.80
CA HIS A 449 30.89 0.02 -34.86
C HIS A 449 31.91 -0.96 -34.27
N GLU A 450 32.42 -1.88 -35.09
CA GLU A 450 33.36 -2.93 -34.63
C GLU A 450 34.59 -2.36 -33.89
N ASP A 451 35.17 -1.26 -34.39
CA ASP A 451 36.46 -0.72 -33.92
C ASP A 451 36.37 0.66 -33.23
N TYR A 452 35.22 1.34 -33.29
CA TYR A 452 35.06 2.71 -32.78
C TYR A 452 33.61 3.08 -32.44
N LEU A 453 33.45 4.14 -31.65
CA LEU A 453 32.17 4.77 -31.33
C LEU A 453 32.06 6.15 -31.98
N GLU A 454 31.00 6.40 -32.74
CA GLU A 454 30.68 7.72 -33.30
C GLU A 454 29.60 8.40 -32.47
N VAL A 455 29.79 9.67 -32.12
CA VAL A 455 28.75 10.48 -31.46
C VAL A 455 28.35 11.64 -32.35
N VAL A 456 27.06 11.69 -32.67
CA VAL A 456 26.45 12.77 -33.46
C VAL A 456 25.31 13.41 -32.69
N ASP A 457 25.07 14.69 -32.97
CA ASP A 457 23.87 15.37 -32.49
C ASP A 457 22.66 15.11 -33.42
N ASP A 458 21.51 15.68 -33.05
CA ASP A 458 20.26 15.60 -33.79
C ASP A 458 20.24 16.41 -35.10
N GLU A 459 21.30 17.18 -35.38
CA GLU A 459 21.59 17.81 -36.67
C GLU A 459 22.60 17.01 -37.51
N GLN A 460 22.98 15.81 -37.06
CA GLN A 460 23.96 14.90 -37.69
C GLN A 460 25.39 15.46 -37.71
N VAL A 461 25.70 16.41 -36.83
CA VAL A 461 27.06 16.96 -36.69
C VAL A 461 27.85 16.07 -35.72
N PRO A 462 29.03 15.57 -36.11
CA PRO A 462 29.89 14.82 -35.20
C PRO A 462 30.34 15.69 -34.02
N VAL A 463 30.02 15.26 -32.80
CA VAL A 463 30.39 15.95 -31.56
C VAL A 463 31.75 15.43 -31.05
N GLY A 464 32.10 14.18 -31.34
CA GLY A 464 33.39 13.57 -31.04
C GLY A 464 33.42 12.04 -31.20
N THR A 465 34.57 11.45 -30.89
CA THR A 465 34.78 9.99 -30.76
C THR A 465 35.09 9.72 -29.29
N VAL A 466 34.21 9.00 -28.58
CA VAL A 466 34.34 8.81 -27.12
C VAL A 466 35.48 7.85 -26.77
N VAL A 467 35.69 6.81 -27.59
CA VAL A 467 36.74 5.79 -27.35
C VAL A 467 37.28 5.27 -28.68
N SER A 468 38.60 5.12 -28.79
CA SER A 468 39.26 4.39 -29.89
C SER A 468 40.10 3.26 -29.32
N GLY A 469 39.78 2.02 -29.70
CA GLY A 469 40.52 0.81 -29.31
C GLY A 469 39.76 -0.05 -28.30
N GLY A 470 39.03 -1.03 -28.81
CA GLY A 470 38.30 -2.07 -28.08
C GLY A 470 37.34 -2.80 -29.03
N ILE A 471 36.95 -4.02 -28.72
CA ILE A 471 35.79 -4.66 -29.35
C ILE A 471 34.58 -4.24 -28.53
N PHE A 472 33.70 -3.45 -29.14
CA PHE A 472 32.47 -2.98 -28.51
C PHE A 472 31.32 -3.86 -28.99
N SER A 473 30.64 -4.53 -28.05
CA SER A 473 29.50 -5.40 -28.37
C SER A 473 28.18 -4.87 -27.84
N ILE A 474 28.20 -4.18 -26.69
CA ILE A 474 26.99 -3.73 -25.99
C ILE A 474 27.24 -2.35 -25.38
N VAL A 475 26.31 -1.42 -25.60
CA VAL A 475 26.35 -0.06 -25.04
C VAL A 475 25.02 0.26 -24.36
N ALA A 476 25.07 1.03 -23.27
CA ALA A 476 23.91 1.73 -22.73
C ALA A 476 24.31 3.17 -22.45
N ALA A 477 23.33 4.08 -22.46
CA ALA A 477 23.58 5.47 -22.13
C ALA A 477 22.39 6.06 -21.37
N SER A 478 22.71 6.96 -20.44
CA SER A 478 21.73 7.73 -19.71
C SER A 478 22.31 9.09 -19.35
N GLU A 479 21.55 10.15 -19.63
CA GLU A 479 22.03 11.53 -19.55
C GLU A 479 23.41 11.69 -20.21
N GLN A 480 24.42 12.19 -19.48
CA GLN A 480 25.78 12.40 -20.01
C GLN A 480 26.69 11.18 -19.90
N LEU A 481 26.20 10.04 -19.42
CA LEU A 481 26.98 8.85 -19.16
C LEU A 481 26.77 7.79 -20.24
N VAL A 482 27.84 7.09 -20.55
CA VAL A 482 27.87 5.98 -21.51
C VAL A 482 28.54 4.81 -20.83
N ALA A 483 27.84 3.68 -20.78
CA ALA A 483 28.33 2.41 -20.30
C ALA A 483 28.61 1.46 -21.47
N TRP A 484 29.70 0.71 -21.42
CA TRP A 484 29.95 -0.37 -22.38
C TRP A 484 30.68 -1.54 -21.74
N ALA A 485 30.35 -2.74 -22.22
CA ALA A 485 31.03 -3.96 -21.83
C ALA A 485 32.35 -4.14 -22.59
N VAL A 486 33.34 -4.77 -21.95
CA VAL A 486 34.59 -5.18 -22.61
C VAL A 486 34.51 -6.65 -23.00
N GLY A 487 34.47 -6.94 -24.31
CA GLY A 487 34.51 -8.31 -24.83
C GLY A 487 35.82 -9.03 -24.47
N ALA A 488 35.70 -10.28 -24.01
CA ALA A 488 36.82 -11.17 -23.66
C ALA A 488 37.79 -10.63 -22.58
N SER A 489 37.27 -10.28 -21.40
CA SER A 489 38.07 -9.93 -20.22
C SER A 489 38.12 -11.11 -19.22
N SER A 490 39.15 -11.16 -18.37
CA SER A 490 39.29 -12.21 -17.33
C SER A 490 38.31 -12.06 -16.16
N SER A 491 37.48 -11.01 -16.21
CA SER A 491 36.47 -10.67 -15.20
C SER A 491 35.42 -9.79 -15.87
N PRO A 492 34.12 -10.07 -15.70
CA PRO A 492 33.06 -9.31 -16.34
C PRO A 492 33.15 -7.84 -15.90
N THR A 493 33.34 -6.94 -16.86
CA THR A 493 33.65 -5.53 -16.57
C THR A 493 32.84 -4.60 -17.47
N VAL A 494 32.20 -3.61 -16.84
CA VAL A 494 31.51 -2.52 -17.51
C VAL A 494 32.28 -1.22 -17.26
N ASN A 495 32.60 -0.49 -18.33
CA ASN A 495 33.20 0.83 -18.22
C ASN A 495 32.13 1.89 -18.37
N VAL A 496 32.18 2.92 -17.53
CA VAL A 496 31.28 4.07 -17.57
C VAL A 496 32.11 5.33 -17.78
N THR A 497 31.83 6.09 -18.83
CA THR A 497 32.43 7.42 -19.05
C THR A 497 31.38 8.48 -19.24
N SER A 498 31.74 9.73 -18.91
CA SER A 498 30.96 10.87 -19.35
C SER A 498 31.35 11.31 -20.76
N ILE A 499 30.40 11.81 -21.54
CA ILE A 499 30.64 12.34 -22.90
C ILE A 499 31.64 13.50 -22.88
N SER A 500 31.67 14.28 -21.80
CA SER A 500 32.68 15.33 -21.59
C SER A 500 34.09 14.80 -21.27
N GLY A 501 34.24 13.50 -21.02
CA GLY A 501 35.49 12.84 -20.65
C GLY A 501 35.96 13.14 -19.22
N SER A 502 35.10 13.74 -18.38
CA SER A 502 35.43 14.13 -17.01
C SER A 502 35.35 12.96 -16.01
N ILE A 503 34.58 11.92 -16.34
CA ILE A 503 34.36 10.73 -15.52
C ILE A 503 34.77 9.52 -16.38
N SER A 504 35.55 8.62 -15.79
CA SER A 504 35.88 7.32 -16.36
C SER A 504 36.06 6.33 -15.21
N ILE A 505 35.13 5.39 -15.13
CA ILE A 505 35.03 4.38 -14.07
C ILE A 505 35.01 3.02 -14.75
N SER A 506 35.68 2.04 -14.14
CA SER A 506 35.66 0.65 -14.58
C SER A 506 35.11 -0.19 -13.44
N LEU A 507 33.96 -0.82 -13.67
CA LEU A 507 33.19 -1.59 -12.70
C LEU A 507 33.37 -3.07 -13.00
N THR A 508 34.11 -3.79 -12.14
CA THR A 508 34.18 -5.26 -12.20
C THR A 508 32.96 -5.82 -11.48
N LEU A 509 32.16 -6.62 -12.17
CA LEU A 509 30.88 -7.12 -11.70
C LEU A 509 31.07 -8.31 -10.75
N ASP A 510 30.44 -8.25 -9.58
CA ASP A 510 30.37 -9.35 -8.61
C ASP A 510 29.07 -10.13 -8.80
N VAL A 511 29.18 -11.26 -9.49
CA VAL A 511 28.07 -12.20 -9.74
C VAL A 511 28.25 -13.51 -8.98
N THR A 512 29.04 -13.50 -7.91
CA THR A 512 29.34 -14.70 -7.13
C THR A 512 28.15 -15.16 -6.28
N ALA A 513 28.00 -16.48 -6.12
CA ALA A 513 26.98 -17.10 -5.28
C ALA A 513 27.63 -18.01 -4.21
N SER A 514 26.81 -18.70 -3.43
CA SER A 514 27.34 -19.66 -2.45
C SER A 514 27.89 -20.91 -3.11
N GLU A 515 28.90 -21.53 -2.51
CA GLU A 515 29.52 -22.77 -3.03
C GLU A 515 28.48 -23.89 -3.24
N ASP A 516 27.49 -24.01 -2.34
CA ASP A 516 26.43 -25.01 -2.43
C ASP A 516 25.52 -24.80 -3.66
N GLU A 517 25.28 -23.55 -4.06
CA GLU A 517 24.45 -23.22 -5.24
C GLU A 517 25.20 -23.48 -6.54
N ASP A 518 26.49 -23.15 -6.59
CA ASP A 518 27.33 -23.43 -7.76
C ASP A 518 27.56 -24.93 -7.94
N GLU A 519 27.76 -25.70 -6.85
CA GLU A 519 27.88 -27.16 -6.90
C GLU A 519 26.58 -27.81 -7.38
N TYR A 520 25.43 -27.29 -6.94
CA TYR A 520 24.12 -27.74 -7.43
C TYR A 520 23.96 -27.50 -8.93
N LEU A 521 24.33 -26.32 -9.44
CA LEU A 521 24.29 -26.02 -10.87
C LEU A 521 25.21 -26.94 -11.68
N GLU A 522 26.41 -27.22 -11.18
CA GLU A 522 27.34 -28.15 -11.84
C GLU A 522 26.79 -29.58 -11.86
N GLU A 523 26.14 -30.04 -10.79
CA GLU A 523 25.53 -31.37 -10.70
C GLU A 523 24.39 -31.55 -11.71
N ILE A 524 23.51 -30.55 -11.85
CA ILE A 524 22.33 -30.65 -12.73
C ILE A 524 22.65 -30.36 -14.20
N SER A 525 23.53 -29.39 -14.49
CA SER A 525 23.83 -28.98 -15.87
C SER A 525 25.01 -29.75 -16.49
N GLY A 526 25.88 -30.32 -15.65
CA GLY A 526 27.17 -30.88 -16.08
C GLY A 526 28.20 -29.83 -16.50
N ILE A 527 27.90 -28.53 -16.32
CA ILE A 527 28.77 -27.39 -16.63
C ILE A 527 29.09 -26.66 -15.33
N ALA A 528 30.37 -26.55 -14.99
CA ALA A 528 30.80 -25.82 -13.81
C ALA A 528 30.66 -24.30 -14.01
N VAL A 529 30.25 -23.59 -12.96
CA VAL A 529 30.25 -22.12 -12.95
C VAL A 529 31.69 -21.61 -13.08
N ASN A 530 31.94 -20.72 -14.04
CA ASN A 530 33.27 -20.17 -14.30
C ASN A 530 33.31 -18.64 -14.29
N TYR A 531 33.60 -18.07 -13.12
CA TYR A 531 33.73 -16.62 -12.96
C TYR A 531 34.89 -15.98 -13.75
N SER A 532 35.90 -16.76 -14.15
CA SER A 532 37.07 -16.24 -14.86
C SER A 532 36.88 -16.10 -16.37
N GLU A 533 35.87 -16.78 -16.91
CA GLU A 533 35.45 -16.69 -18.31
C GLU A 533 34.05 -16.06 -18.44
N ALA A 534 33.54 -15.48 -17.35
CA ALA A 534 32.22 -14.86 -17.34
C ALA A 534 32.17 -13.61 -18.23
N GLU A 535 31.11 -13.51 -19.02
CA GLU A 535 30.94 -12.49 -20.06
C GLU A 535 29.68 -11.66 -19.81
N VAL A 536 29.78 -10.35 -20.01
CA VAL A 536 28.61 -9.46 -19.96
C VAL A 536 27.86 -9.60 -21.27
N ILE A 537 26.61 -10.03 -21.21
CA ILE A 537 25.78 -10.31 -22.38
C ILE A 537 24.68 -9.27 -22.61
N ASP A 538 24.35 -8.48 -21.58
CA ASP A 538 23.36 -7.42 -21.66
C ASP A 538 23.61 -6.36 -20.58
N ILE A 539 23.30 -5.09 -20.85
CA ILE A 539 23.40 -4.00 -19.87
C ILE A 539 22.28 -2.99 -20.10
N ASP A 540 21.81 -2.39 -19.01
CA ASP A 540 21.01 -1.17 -19.05
C ASP A 540 21.49 -0.20 -17.96
N MET A 541 21.18 1.08 -18.09
CA MET A 541 21.64 2.07 -17.12
C MET A 541 20.70 3.25 -16.92
N ASP A 542 20.73 3.77 -15.71
CA ASP A 542 20.20 5.08 -15.36
C ASP A 542 21.36 6.00 -14.87
N PRO A 543 21.11 7.27 -14.49
CA PRO A 543 22.17 8.18 -14.08
C PRO A 543 22.95 7.75 -12.82
N SER A 544 22.38 6.85 -12.02
CA SER A 544 22.93 6.40 -10.73
C SER A 544 23.33 4.91 -10.73
N TRP A 545 22.73 4.11 -11.60
CA TRP A 545 22.79 2.65 -11.57
C TRP A 545 23.16 2.07 -12.93
N VAL A 546 23.95 1.00 -12.90
CA VAL A 546 24.12 0.09 -14.03
C VAL A 546 23.56 -1.26 -13.62
N VAL A 547 22.69 -1.83 -14.45
CA VAL A 547 22.28 -3.22 -14.34
C VAL A 547 22.93 -4.00 -15.48
N ALA A 548 23.43 -5.20 -15.18
CA ALA A 548 24.10 -6.04 -16.16
C ALA A 548 23.68 -7.50 -16.00
N VAL A 549 23.56 -8.19 -17.13
CA VAL A 549 23.42 -9.64 -17.18
C VAL A 549 24.75 -10.26 -17.58
N VAL A 550 25.19 -11.22 -16.78
CA VAL A 550 26.48 -11.89 -16.94
C VAL A 550 26.27 -13.38 -17.11
N ASP A 551 26.78 -13.94 -18.20
CA ASP A 551 26.88 -15.38 -18.41
C ASP A 551 28.03 -15.93 -17.56
N VAL A 552 27.73 -16.88 -16.66
CA VAL A 552 28.73 -17.57 -15.82
C VAL A 552 28.93 -19.03 -16.20
N GLY A 553 28.37 -19.47 -17.34
CA GLY A 553 28.48 -20.82 -17.90
C GLY A 553 27.13 -21.54 -17.94
N PRO A 554 26.65 -22.11 -16.81
CA PRO A 554 25.38 -22.82 -16.80
C PRO A 554 24.16 -21.89 -16.81
N VAL A 555 24.28 -20.69 -16.24
CA VAL A 555 23.20 -19.70 -16.15
C VAL A 555 23.72 -18.28 -16.34
N ASN A 556 22.79 -17.38 -16.63
CA ASN A 556 22.99 -15.94 -16.63
C ASN A 556 22.50 -15.32 -15.32
N ARG A 557 23.24 -14.34 -14.79
CA ARG A 557 22.92 -13.65 -13.53
C ARG A 557 22.80 -12.14 -13.74
N THR A 558 21.78 -11.53 -13.14
CA THR A 558 21.54 -10.08 -13.17
C THR A 558 22.08 -9.42 -11.91
N VAL A 559 22.96 -8.44 -12.08
CA VAL A 559 23.57 -7.65 -10.99
C VAL A 559 23.31 -6.16 -11.18
N LEU A 560 23.02 -5.48 -10.07
CA LEU A 560 22.84 -4.05 -9.98
C LEU A 560 24.07 -3.42 -9.33
N VAL A 561 24.57 -2.33 -9.90
CA VAL A 561 25.76 -1.61 -9.43
C VAL A 561 25.46 -0.12 -9.29
N ASP A 562 25.74 0.45 -8.11
CA ASP A 562 25.75 1.90 -7.90
C ASP A 562 27.02 2.49 -8.55
N ILE A 563 26.83 3.40 -9.51
CA ILE A 563 27.93 4.00 -10.29
C ILE A 563 28.83 4.86 -9.38
N LEU A 564 28.26 5.53 -8.38
CA LEU A 564 28.98 6.47 -7.51
C LEU A 564 29.71 5.75 -6.37
N THR A 565 29.07 4.77 -5.74
CA THR A 565 29.61 4.08 -4.57
C THR A 565 30.36 2.80 -4.92
N GLY A 566 30.01 2.17 -6.05
CA GLY A 566 30.49 0.84 -6.45
C GLY A 566 29.87 -0.30 -5.64
N GLU A 567 28.83 -0.04 -4.85
CA GLU A 567 28.06 -1.07 -4.17
C GLU A 567 27.32 -1.94 -5.20
N GLN A 568 27.29 -3.26 -4.97
CA GLN A 568 26.71 -4.22 -5.91
C GLN A 568 25.74 -5.14 -5.20
N THR A 569 24.64 -5.46 -5.88
CA THR A 569 23.62 -6.40 -5.41
C THR A 569 23.28 -7.38 -6.53
N LEU A 570 23.42 -8.67 -6.24
CA LEU A 570 22.91 -9.73 -7.12
C LEU A 570 21.38 -9.77 -7.02
N LEU A 571 20.69 -9.44 -8.11
CA LEU A 571 19.22 -9.32 -8.13
C LEU A 571 18.53 -10.65 -8.43
N SER A 572 19.06 -11.38 -9.40
CA SER A 572 18.53 -12.67 -9.86
C SER A 572 18.78 -13.78 -8.83
N ASP A 573 17.86 -14.74 -8.68
CA ASP A 573 18.19 -16.00 -8.00
C ASP A 573 19.40 -16.66 -8.71
N PRO A 574 20.51 -16.96 -8.01
CA PRO A 574 21.74 -17.41 -8.65
C PRO A 574 21.66 -18.74 -9.39
N LYS A 575 20.59 -19.52 -9.16
CA LYS A 575 20.36 -20.82 -9.83
C LYS A 575 19.43 -20.73 -11.03
N TRP A 576 18.80 -19.59 -11.25
CA TRP A 576 17.79 -19.42 -12.30
C TRP A 576 18.32 -18.57 -13.43
N GLN A 577 18.04 -19.00 -14.66
CA GLN A 577 18.41 -18.27 -15.86
C GLN A 577 17.77 -16.88 -15.85
N SER A 578 18.59 -15.84 -16.02
CA SER A 578 18.17 -14.43 -15.98
C SER A 578 18.48 -13.70 -17.30
N SER A 579 17.68 -12.72 -17.70
CA SER A 579 17.90 -11.94 -18.93
C SER A 579 17.17 -10.60 -18.96
N SER A 580 17.47 -9.79 -19.98
CA SER A 580 16.70 -8.60 -20.40
C SER A 580 16.42 -7.63 -19.26
N PRO A 581 17.45 -6.99 -18.68
CA PRO A 581 17.26 -6.05 -17.60
C PRO A 581 16.78 -4.69 -18.16
N SER A 582 16.00 -3.97 -17.36
CA SER A 582 15.65 -2.58 -17.60
C SER A 582 15.69 -1.84 -16.27
N VAL A 583 16.34 -0.67 -16.21
CA VAL A 583 16.49 0.15 -15.01
C VAL A 583 16.05 1.58 -15.28
N ALA A 584 15.10 2.06 -14.50
CA ALA A 584 14.70 3.46 -14.49
C ALA A 584 14.00 3.80 -13.18
N HIS A 585 14.00 5.09 -12.81
CA HIS A 585 13.19 5.63 -11.71
C HIS A 585 13.31 4.87 -10.37
N GLY A 586 14.49 4.34 -10.05
CA GLY A 586 14.73 3.60 -8.80
C GLY A 586 14.18 2.17 -8.79
N ARG A 587 13.82 1.61 -9.94
CA ARG A 587 13.33 0.24 -10.10
C ARG A 587 14.11 -0.49 -11.18
N VAL A 588 14.19 -1.81 -11.06
CA VAL A 588 14.77 -2.71 -12.07
C VAL A 588 13.75 -3.77 -12.44
N ALA A 589 13.37 -3.86 -13.71
CA ALA A 589 12.63 -4.99 -14.25
C ALA A 589 13.61 -5.95 -14.94
N PHE A 590 13.45 -7.26 -14.77
CA PHE A 590 14.26 -8.25 -15.46
C PHE A 590 13.49 -9.58 -15.56
N LEU A 591 13.95 -10.46 -16.44
CA LEU A 591 13.33 -11.76 -16.64
C LEU A 591 14.08 -12.86 -15.88
N GLN A 592 13.36 -13.82 -15.30
CA GLN A 592 13.95 -15.10 -14.91
C GLN A 592 13.08 -16.29 -15.29
N ILE A 593 13.69 -17.45 -15.50
CA ILE A 593 12.97 -18.73 -15.61
C ILE A 593 12.86 -19.34 -14.21
N PRO A 594 11.68 -19.32 -13.57
CA PRO A 594 11.52 -19.91 -12.25
C PRO A 594 11.77 -21.42 -12.30
N LEU A 595 12.43 -21.95 -11.27
CA LEU A 595 12.70 -23.40 -11.15
C LEU A 595 13.47 -23.99 -12.35
N TRP A 596 14.29 -23.18 -13.04
CA TRP A 596 15.11 -23.65 -14.15
C TRP A 596 15.93 -24.88 -13.77
N ASP A 597 15.74 -25.98 -14.52
CA ASP A 597 16.42 -27.25 -14.33
C ASP A 597 16.85 -27.82 -15.69
N PRO A 598 18.14 -27.67 -16.07
CA PRO A 598 18.66 -28.16 -17.34
C PRO A 598 18.88 -29.68 -17.36
N SER A 599 18.68 -30.38 -16.24
CA SER A 599 18.85 -31.84 -16.16
C SER A 599 17.65 -32.62 -16.73
N LEU A 600 16.51 -31.94 -16.88
CA LEU A 600 15.29 -32.51 -17.43
C LEU A 600 15.42 -32.75 -18.94
N ASP A 601 14.55 -33.60 -19.49
CA ASP A 601 14.46 -33.77 -20.94
C ASP A 601 14.16 -32.40 -21.59
N PRO A 602 14.73 -32.04 -22.75
CA PRO A 602 14.56 -30.71 -23.34
C PRO A 602 13.11 -30.26 -23.60
N GLU A 603 12.17 -31.22 -23.66
CA GLU A 603 10.72 -30.95 -23.77
C GLU A 603 10.05 -30.68 -22.41
N GLU A 604 10.72 -30.97 -21.29
CA GLU A 604 10.26 -30.79 -19.90
C GLU A 604 10.97 -29.62 -19.18
N VAL A 605 12.05 -29.07 -19.75
CA VAL A 605 12.74 -27.89 -19.20
C VAL A 605 11.80 -26.68 -19.30
N ALA A 606 11.58 -26.00 -18.17
CA ALA A 606 10.85 -24.74 -18.18
C ALA A 606 11.58 -23.71 -19.06
N THR A 607 10.85 -23.15 -20.03
CA THR A 607 11.36 -22.09 -20.92
C THR A 607 10.66 -20.77 -20.72
N ALA A 608 9.48 -20.76 -20.10
CA ALA A 608 8.72 -19.57 -19.82
C ALA A 608 9.47 -18.68 -18.81
N ARG A 609 9.70 -17.43 -19.19
CA ARG A 609 10.30 -16.39 -18.35
C ARG A 609 9.22 -15.59 -17.66
N ASP A 610 9.43 -15.31 -16.38
CA ASP A 610 8.62 -14.39 -15.59
C ASP A 610 9.29 -13.01 -15.45
N VAL A 611 8.48 -11.96 -15.35
CA VAL A 611 8.95 -10.59 -15.06
C VAL A 611 9.11 -10.42 -13.55
N TYR A 612 10.30 -10.01 -13.14
CA TYR A 612 10.66 -9.65 -11.78
C TYR A 612 10.87 -8.14 -11.70
N LEU A 613 10.28 -7.50 -10.69
CA LEU A 613 10.43 -6.09 -10.39
C LEU A 613 11.15 -5.91 -9.06
N HIS A 614 12.30 -5.26 -9.09
CA HIS A 614 13.09 -4.90 -7.92
C HIS A 614 12.94 -3.41 -7.60
N ASP A 615 12.58 -3.10 -6.35
CA ASP A 615 12.60 -1.74 -5.80
C ASP A 615 13.94 -1.51 -5.10
N ILE A 616 14.73 -0.56 -5.60
CA ILE A 616 16.09 -0.30 -5.14
C ILE A 616 16.10 0.31 -3.72
N GLU A 617 15.14 1.16 -3.38
CA GLU A 617 15.10 1.81 -2.06
C GLU A 617 14.65 0.83 -0.97
N ALA A 618 13.63 0.02 -1.28
CA ALA A 618 13.13 -1.01 -0.38
C ALA A 618 14.03 -2.26 -0.32
N ASN A 619 14.90 -2.45 -1.32
CA ASN A 619 15.70 -3.65 -1.55
C ASN A 619 14.85 -4.93 -1.54
N THR A 620 13.77 -4.91 -2.31
CA THR A 620 12.81 -6.02 -2.41
C THR A 620 12.53 -6.35 -3.87
N THR A 621 12.56 -7.64 -4.20
CA THR A 621 12.20 -8.16 -5.53
C THR A 621 10.86 -8.89 -5.45
N LEU A 622 9.97 -8.59 -6.40
CA LEU A 622 8.66 -9.22 -6.56
C LEU A 622 8.55 -9.82 -7.97
N ALA A 623 8.15 -11.09 -8.08
CA ALA A 623 7.68 -11.64 -9.35
C ALA A 623 6.28 -11.09 -9.63
N ILE A 624 6.11 -10.33 -10.72
CA ILE A 624 4.83 -9.72 -11.09
C ILE A 624 4.04 -10.59 -12.08
N THR A 625 4.70 -11.52 -12.77
CA THR A 625 4.07 -12.61 -13.52
C THR A 625 4.38 -13.95 -12.87
N HIS A 626 3.49 -14.93 -13.07
CA HIS A 626 3.72 -16.31 -12.65
C HIS A 626 2.83 -17.26 -13.45
N ASP A 627 3.28 -17.67 -14.64
CA ASP A 627 2.58 -18.65 -15.48
C ASP A 627 3.56 -19.49 -16.32
N ASP A 628 3.50 -20.81 -16.15
CA ASP A 628 4.41 -21.75 -16.83
C ASP A 628 4.09 -21.89 -18.34
N ASP A 629 2.89 -21.51 -18.77
CA ASP A 629 2.43 -21.64 -20.16
C ASP A 629 2.57 -20.33 -20.97
N VAL A 630 3.10 -19.27 -20.34
CA VAL A 630 3.18 -17.92 -20.93
C VAL A 630 4.58 -17.34 -20.77
N ASP A 631 5.23 -17.05 -21.90
CA ASP A 631 6.59 -16.51 -21.90
C ASP A 631 6.57 -14.97 -21.97
N GLN A 632 7.37 -14.31 -21.15
CA GLN A 632 7.48 -12.85 -21.11
C GLN A 632 8.79 -12.39 -21.76
N LEU A 633 8.73 -11.28 -22.50
CA LEU A 633 9.83 -10.71 -23.27
C LEU A 633 9.97 -9.20 -23.00
N ASP A 634 11.20 -8.70 -23.15
CA ASP A 634 11.55 -7.27 -23.20
C ASP A 634 10.85 -6.39 -22.14
N PRO A 635 11.02 -6.66 -20.82
CA PRO A 635 10.43 -5.81 -19.80
C PRO A 635 11.06 -4.41 -19.82
N GLN A 636 10.22 -3.38 -19.68
CA GLN A 636 10.59 -1.97 -19.74
C GLN A 636 10.07 -1.25 -18.51
N VAL A 637 10.98 -0.65 -17.73
CA VAL A 637 10.59 0.23 -16.61
C VAL A 637 10.22 1.59 -17.15
N LEU A 638 9.01 2.04 -16.81
CA LEU A 638 8.46 3.35 -17.16
C LEU A 638 8.36 4.21 -15.89
N LEU A 639 7.85 5.44 -16.00
CA LEU A 639 7.70 6.39 -14.88
C LEU A 639 7.05 5.77 -13.63
N GLU A 640 5.84 5.23 -13.77
CA GLU A 640 5.08 4.61 -12.67
C GLU A 640 4.78 3.13 -12.93
N ASP A 641 5.00 2.68 -14.17
CA ASP A 641 4.53 1.40 -14.71
C ASP A 641 5.70 0.51 -15.17
N VAL A 642 5.40 -0.74 -15.48
CA VAL A 642 6.31 -1.68 -16.15
C VAL A 642 5.58 -2.29 -17.33
N ALA A 643 6.19 -2.32 -18.50
CA ALA A 643 5.61 -2.93 -19.70
C ALA A 643 6.43 -4.14 -20.15
N TRP A 644 5.81 -5.11 -20.82
CA TRP A 644 6.51 -6.26 -21.41
C TRP A 644 5.66 -6.89 -22.52
N VAL A 645 6.26 -7.74 -23.35
CA VAL A 645 5.54 -8.53 -24.35
C VAL A 645 5.26 -9.92 -23.77
N GLU A 646 4.01 -10.33 -23.80
CA GLU A 646 3.51 -11.63 -23.38
C GLU A 646 3.30 -12.52 -24.61
N VAL A 647 3.80 -13.76 -24.61
CA VAL A 647 3.60 -14.74 -25.67
C VAL A 647 2.94 -16.00 -25.09
N ASP A 648 1.74 -16.31 -25.57
CA ASP A 648 1.00 -17.49 -25.13
C ASP A 648 1.49 -18.80 -25.78
N SER A 649 1.02 -19.93 -25.26
CA SER A 649 1.34 -21.26 -25.79
C SER A 649 0.94 -21.50 -27.26
N ASP A 650 0.01 -20.70 -27.80
CA ASP A 650 -0.42 -20.76 -29.20
C ASP A 650 0.46 -19.87 -30.12
N GLY A 651 1.39 -19.10 -29.53
CA GLY A 651 2.31 -18.19 -30.21
C GLY A 651 1.73 -16.79 -30.48
N THR A 652 0.60 -16.44 -29.84
CA THR A 652 0.01 -15.10 -29.92
C THR A 652 0.75 -14.18 -28.96
N SER A 653 1.22 -13.05 -29.47
CA SER A 653 1.89 -12.04 -28.65
C SER A 653 0.97 -10.86 -28.30
N THR A 654 1.10 -10.32 -27.10
CA THR A 654 0.38 -9.12 -26.64
C THR A 654 1.30 -8.23 -25.81
N LEU A 655 1.15 -6.90 -25.93
CA LEU A 655 1.92 -5.95 -25.13
C LEU A 655 1.14 -5.62 -23.86
N LYS A 656 1.71 -5.91 -22.69
CA LYS A 656 1.12 -5.67 -21.38
C LYS A 656 1.76 -4.46 -20.71
N VAL A 657 0.96 -3.72 -19.96
CA VAL A 657 1.42 -2.65 -19.05
C VAL A 657 0.85 -2.93 -17.66
N TYR A 658 1.74 -2.95 -16.67
CA TYR A 658 1.46 -3.11 -15.26
C TYR A 658 1.68 -1.79 -14.54
N SER A 659 0.59 -1.18 -14.09
CA SER A 659 0.66 -0.08 -13.14
C SER A 659 0.71 -0.68 -11.74
N GLY A 660 1.81 -0.47 -11.01
CA GLY A 660 1.96 -0.94 -9.62
C GLY A 660 0.88 -0.44 -8.66
N ASP A 661 0.05 0.51 -9.10
CA ASP A 661 -1.17 0.92 -8.45
C ASP A 661 -2.28 -0.13 -8.56
N THR A 662 -2.51 -0.81 -7.45
CA THR A 662 -3.46 -1.92 -7.26
C THR A 662 -4.92 -1.70 -7.74
N PHE A 663 -5.34 -0.49 -8.12
CA PHE A 663 -6.75 -0.19 -8.49
C PHE A 663 -6.91 0.89 -9.57
N GLN A 664 -7.63 0.54 -10.63
CA GLN A 664 -7.97 1.42 -11.74
C GLN A 664 -8.90 2.59 -11.31
N PRO A 665 -8.70 3.83 -11.79
CA PRO A 665 -9.47 5.02 -11.36
C PRO A 665 -10.99 4.92 -11.54
N TYR A 666 -11.48 4.05 -12.43
CA TYR A 666 -12.91 3.80 -12.65
C TYR A 666 -13.64 3.23 -11.41
N SER A 667 -12.94 2.50 -10.53
CA SER A 667 -13.57 1.90 -9.34
C SER A 667 -13.72 2.90 -8.18
N SER A 668 -13.01 4.02 -8.20
CA SER A 668 -13.02 5.03 -7.13
C SER A 668 -14.42 5.56 -6.81
N VAL A 669 -15.18 6.04 -7.80
CA VAL A 669 -16.47 6.73 -7.54
C VAL A 669 -17.54 5.79 -6.99
N ILE A 670 -17.61 4.55 -7.49
CA ILE A 670 -18.61 3.56 -7.06
C ILE A 670 -18.29 3.08 -5.65
N LEU A 671 -17.01 2.77 -5.37
CA LEU A 671 -16.53 2.34 -4.05
C LEU A 671 -16.71 3.45 -3.01
N GLN A 672 -16.32 4.68 -3.35
CA GLN A 672 -16.52 5.88 -2.53
C GLN A 672 -17.99 6.13 -2.20
N ALA A 673 -18.88 6.06 -3.20
CA ALA A 673 -20.32 6.22 -2.97
C ALA A 673 -20.87 5.11 -2.06
N ALA A 674 -20.36 3.88 -2.20
CA ALA A 674 -20.74 2.77 -1.34
C ALA A 674 -20.31 2.97 0.12
N ILE A 675 -19.06 3.38 0.37
CA ILE A 675 -18.57 3.73 1.72
C ILE A 675 -19.47 4.81 2.35
N LEU A 676 -19.74 5.90 1.63
CA LEU A 676 -20.55 7.00 2.15
C LEU A 676 -21.98 6.56 2.49
N MET A 677 -22.56 5.64 1.71
CA MET A 677 -23.89 5.09 1.98
C MET A 677 -23.94 4.13 3.18
N LEU A 678 -22.84 3.45 3.52
CA LEU A 678 -22.81 2.50 4.64
C LEU A 678 -23.04 3.17 5.99
N ILE A 679 -22.56 4.40 6.21
CA ILE A 679 -22.73 5.13 7.48
C ILE A 679 -24.21 5.31 7.86
N PRO A 680 -25.05 5.99 7.04
CA PRO A 680 -26.47 6.16 7.37
C PRO A 680 -27.23 4.84 7.40
N LEU A 681 -26.85 3.85 6.58
CA LEU A 681 -27.47 2.52 6.57
C LEU A 681 -27.19 1.73 7.87
N LEU A 682 -25.95 1.72 8.34
CA LEU A 682 -25.57 1.07 9.60
C LEU A 682 -26.21 1.75 10.80
N PHE A 683 -26.26 3.09 10.80
CA PHE A 683 -26.96 3.84 11.84
C PHE A 683 -28.45 3.45 11.89
N LEU A 684 -29.13 3.48 10.74
CA LEU A 684 -30.55 3.13 10.62
C LEU A 684 -30.78 1.68 11.07
N TRP A 685 -29.94 0.75 10.62
CA TRP A 685 -30.02 -0.66 11.01
C TRP A 685 -29.84 -0.85 12.52
N ALA A 686 -28.85 -0.18 13.13
CA ALA A 686 -28.58 -0.27 14.56
C ALA A 686 -29.75 0.30 15.38
N TYR A 687 -30.30 1.43 14.94
CA TYR A 687 -31.47 2.05 15.54
C TYR A 687 -32.72 1.17 15.45
N GLN A 688 -32.99 0.60 14.27
CA GLN A 688 -34.08 -0.36 14.06
C GLN A 688 -33.90 -1.59 14.96
N ALA A 689 -32.70 -2.17 15.01
CA ALA A 689 -32.41 -3.33 15.84
C ALA A 689 -32.55 -3.06 17.35
N ALA A 690 -32.23 -1.85 17.80
CA ALA A 690 -32.42 -1.43 19.18
C ALA A 690 -33.90 -1.15 19.53
N SER A 691 -34.68 -0.61 18.60
CA SER A 691 -36.09 -0.25 18.80
C SER A 691 -37.05 -1.44 18.67
N GLU A 692 -36.81 -2.38 17.75
CA GLU A 692 -37.64 -3.59 17.56
C GLU A 692 -37.65 -4.53 18.77
N ARG A 693 -36.64 -4.47 19.65
CA ARG A 693 -36.57 -5.28 20.88
C ARG A 693 -37.25 -4.64 22.09
N ARG A 694 -37.78 -3.41 21.94
CA ARG A 694 -38.57 -2.72 22.96
C ARG A 694 -40.07 -3.05 22.89
N GLY A 695 -40.55 -3.55 21.75
CA GLY A 695 -41.90 -4.10 21.58
C GLY A 695 -41.89 -5.61 21.81
#